data_AF-A0A1Y6FXY2-F1
#
_entry.id   AF-A0A1Y6FXY2-F1
#
_cell.length_a   1.000
_cell.length_b   1.000
_cell.length_c   1.000
_cell.angle_alpha   90.00
_cell.angle_beta   90.00
_cell.angle_gamma   90.00
#
_symmetry.space_group_name_H-M   'P 1'
#
loop_
_entity.id
_entity.type
_entity.pdbx_description
1 polymer ?
#
loop_
_entity_poly.entity_id
_entity_poly.type
_entity_poly.pdbx_seq_one_letter_code
_entity_poly.pdbx_strand_id
1 'polypeptide(L)'
;MRPKIPNFLRIQKWLVLALVTTFLAGCGNDSRDPILGNDGNVVTPPPVVVNPPDEGDPPPDENEDLPPTVVTVIPADNATGVELVGAVISAEFSEGVEALSATDFTISCASPCSNPSGTVTMDADNITATFTITDPAALDASTLYIANIQTATSIATGVALAEPYTWQFTTGEAAVDTPETIRPEVTATDPMTTSPGPTTGVPVNTSISAVFSEEMLADTITDSSFTVTCESPCTGPAGNVSYDTASQSAVFSLDQDLEWETTYTATVHRTVTDLAGNQLAGNQGPAIDASDYVWSFTTSLTPDTTRPRVTITEPVTSDPGPTTDVPVNTAITAVFSEDMLPATITDTSFTVTCETPCLPPVGEVSYVVSSRSAVFTPEQNLEEGSTYTVTVDSSATDSAGNELAGNQDNTANASDYIWMFTTTAAVVPDNISVQSTDPIDAGFMAVCPNASINATFDVPSGTRLNPTTVNDMTFLVVEEANPLNTVTAESIELDVDTGTIATFIPQTQLDQDVTYQVTIVGGADGVKDLIVPGNEMLEDYVWTFTAEAPVESCLLPPDLGTVAPFGNFGGTAGATNEGLLTIINGDLGTTAASTLVTGFVSEPGCEYTITTLNEGQVNGKIYTAPPPPTVACPQDGTAETESIATQARLDAEAAYISLTPANLPGGQNPGNENLGSLTLAPGIYTAQSGAFSIQGGDLTLDGQGNLNAVWVFQMATTLTVGGPGADFPQSVTLINGAQAKNVFWQVGSAATINAAGGGIMKGTIIAQEGVSISTAGNVDIVTLDGRALSLGASVTVVNTVINVPAE
;
A
#
# COMPACT_ATOMS: atom_id res chain seq x y z
N MET A 1 -49.67 15.79 -36.69
CA MET A 1 -49.62 15.41 -38.12
C MET A 1 -48.66 14.24 -38.26
N ARG A 2 -49.13 13.06 -38.68
CA ARG A 2 -48.26 11.99 -39.21
C ARG A 2 -47.97 12.31 -40.68
N PRO A 3 -46.73 12.10 -41.15
CA PRO A 3 -46.42 10.91 -41.98
C PRO A 3 -44.95 10.45 -41.75
N LYS A 4 -44.38 9.35 -42.24
CA LYS A 4 -44.73 8.15 -43.03
C LYS A 4 -43.51 7.23 -42.89
N ILE A 5 -43.73 5.93 -42.69
CA ILE A 5 -42.73 4.87 -42.94
C ILE A 5 -42.70 4.59 -44.46
N PRO A 6 -41.57 4.11 -45.00
CA PRO A 6 -41.66 2.91 -45.83
C PRO A 6 -40.58 1.84 -45.52
N ASN A 7 -41.07 0.62 -45.34
CA ASN A 7 -40.34 -0.65 -45.43
C ASN A 7 -39.89 -0.92 -46.87
N PHE A 8 -38.74 -1.57 -47.07
CA PHE A 8 -38.48 -2.60 -48.11
C PHE A 8 -37.35 -3.51 -47.60
N LEU A 9 -37.65 -4.73 -47.15
CA LEU A 9 -37.58 -6.04 -47.86
C LEU A 9 -36.12 -6.55 -48.06
N ARG A 10 -35.64 -7.64 -47.42
CA ARG A 10 -36.00 -9.09 -47.37
C ARG A 10 -35.10 -9.93 -48.30
N ILE A 11 -34.72 -11.14 -47.82
CA ILE A 11 -34.23 -12.37 -48.50
C ILE A 11 -32.70 -12.58 -48.33
N GLN A 12 -32.14 -13.71 -47.85
CA GLN A 12 -32.59 -15.03 -47.32
C GLN A 12 -31.35 -15.69 -46.66
N LYS A 13 -31.46 -16.31 -45.46
CA LYS A 13 -31.42 -17.77 -45.13
C LYS A 13 -30.14 -18.50 -45.62
N TRP A 14 -29.37 -19.21 -44.77
CA TRP A 14 -29.65 -20.48 -44.06
C TRP A 14 -28.72 -20.60 -42.81
N LEU A 15 -29.23 -20.82 -41.58
CA LEU A 15 -29.60 -22.07 -40.86
C LEU A 15 -28.40 -22.67 -40.07
N VAL A 16 -28.27 -22.42 -38.74
CA VAL A 16 -28.82 -23.15 -37.55
C VAL A 16 -28.13 -24.52 -37.37
N LEU A 17 -27.50 -24.85 -36.23
CA LEU A 17 -28.18 -25.26 -35.00
C LEU A 17 -27.23 -25.30 -33.77
N ALA A 18 -27.76 -24.83 -32.64
CA ALA A 18 -27.22 -24.91 -31.28
C ALA A 18 -27.90 -26.04 -30.47
N LEU A 19 -27.26 -26.52 -29.40
CA LEU A 19 -27.85 -27.09 -28.17
C LEU A 19 -26.70 -27.40 -27.18
N VAL A 20 -26.48 -26.63 -26.11
CA VAL A 20 -27.19 -26.58 -24.80
C VAL A 20 -27.14 -27.90 -24.02
N THR A 21 -26.43 -27.82 -22.89
CA THR A 21 -26.27 -28.74 -21.78
C THR A 21 -27.51 -28.80 -20.87
N THR A 22 -27.78 -29.95 -20.23
CA THR A 22 -28.23 -30.05 -18.83
C THR A 22 -28.26 -31.50 -18.30
N PHE A 23 -27.94 -31.61 -17.01
CA PHE A 23 -27.89 -32.76 -16.11
C PHE A 23 -29.17 -33.61 -16.02
N LEU A 24 -29.02 -34.90 -15.65
CA LEU A 24 -29.95 -35.55 -14.70
C LEU A 24 -29.33 -36.82 -14.06
N ALA A 25 -29.38 -36.87 -12.73
CA ALA A 25 -29.12 -38.03 -11.89
C ALA A 25 -30.32 -39.01 -11.89
N GLY A 26 -30.07 -40.31 -11.71
CA GLY A 26 -31.10 -41.33 -11.53
C GLY A 26 -30.52 -42.61 -10.91
N CYS A 27 -31.04 -42.99 -9.73
CA CYS A 27 -30.69 -44.15 -8.92
C CYS A 27 -31.04 -45.50 -9.58
N GLY A 28 -30.36 -46.59 -9.17
CA GLY A 28 -30.87 -47.96 -9.35
C GLY A 28 -29.90 -49.06 -8.92
N ASN A 29 -30.08 -49.58 -7.69
CA ASN A 29 -29.53 -50.86 -7.22
C ASN A 29 -30.04 -52.04 -8.08
N ASP A 30 -29.22 -53.06 -8.32
CA ASP A 30 -29.45 -54.41 -7.76
C ASP A 30 -28.37 -55.43 -8.17
N SER A 31 -27.87 -56.14 -7.14
CA SER A 31 -27.13 -57.39 -7.25
C SER A 31 -28.03 -58.53 -7.76
N ARG A 32 -27.49 -59.43 -8.59
CA ARG A 32 -27.54 -60.93 -8.48
C ARG A 32 -27.27 -61.64 -9.82
N ASP A 33 -26.19 -62.42 -9.87
CA ASP A 33 -26.08 -63.66 -10.68
C ASP A 33 -27.08 -64.73 -10.17
N PRO A 34 -27.32 -65.92 -10.81
CA PRO A 34 -26.62 -66.63 -11.91
C PRO A 34 -27.57 -67.37 -12.93
N ILE A 35 -26.99 -68.22 -13.82
CA ILE A 35 -27.50 -69.52 -14.39
C ILE A 35 -27.60 -69.67 -15.94
N LEU A 36 -26.73 -70.58 -16.47
CA LEU A 36 -26.79 -71.48 -17.67
C LEU A 36 -26.97 -70.85 -19.07
N GLY A 37 -26.34 -71.27 -20.18
CA GLY A 37 -25.49 -72.41 -20.57
C GLY A 37 -25.64 -72.65 -22.10
N ASN A 38 -24.63 -73.29 -22.73
CA ASN A 38 -24.50 -73.71 -24.16
C ASN A 38 -24.11 -72.59 -25.16
N ASP A 39 -23.11 -72.69 -26.05
CA ASP A 39 -22.43 -73.79 -26.75
C ASP A 39 -20.90 -73.48 -26.81
N GLY A 40 -19.92 -74.37 -26.69
CA GLY A 40 -19.74 -75.63 -27.41
C GLY A 40 -18.55 -75.54 -28.39
N ASN A 41 -17.30 -75.60 -27.92
CA ASN A 41 -16.25 -76.38 -28.61
C ASN A 41 -15.00 -76.59 -27.76
N VAL A 42 -14.60 -77.85 -27.66
CA VAL A 42 -13.51 -78.40 -26.86
C VAL A 42 -12.29 -78.61 -27.75
N VAL A 43 -11.12 -78.11 -27.34
CA VAL A 43 -9.82 -78.62 -27.77
C VAL A 43 -8.96 -78.81 -26.52
N THR A 44 -8.67 -80.08 -26.20
CA THR A 44 -7.81 -80.52 -25.09
C THR A 44 -6.33 -80.55 -25.52
N PRO A 45 -5.37 -80.11 -24.69
CA PRO A 45 -3.95 -80.44 -24.86
C PRO A 45 -3.61 -81.83 -24.23
N PRO A 46 -2.51 -82.48 -24.67
CA PRO A 46 -2.17 -83.87 -24.31
C PRO A 46 -1.59 -84.02 -22.88
N PRO A 47 -1.52 -85.27 -22.34
CA PRO A 47 -1.33 -85.51 -20.91
C PRO A 47 0.12 -85.43 -20.43
N VAL A 48 0.25 -84.99 -19.18
CA VAL A 48 1.45 -84.98 -18.34
C VAL A 48 1.98 -86.40 -18.15
N VAL A 49 3.27 -86.61 -18.45
CA VAL A 49 4.02 -87.80 -18.05
C VAL A 49 4.63 -87.52 -16.68
N VAL A 50 4.27 -88.34 -15.69
CA VAL A 50 4.82 -88.30 -14.32
C VAL A 50 6.01 -89.27 -14.27
N ASN A 51 7.21 -88.75 -13.99
CA ASN A 51 8.35 -89.56 -13.56
C ASN A 51 8.51 -89.48 -12.02
N PRO A 52 8.99 -90.54 -11.34
CA PRO A 52 9.11 -90.62 -9.89
C PRO A 52 10.32 -89.82 -9.33
N PRO A 53 10.37 -89.54 -8.01
CA PRO A 53 11.22 -88.49 -7.45
C PRO A 53 12.69 -88.92 -7.43
N ASP A 54 13.55 -88.04 -7.95
CA ASP A 54 14.99 -88.09 -7.70
C ASP A 54 15.28 -87.20 -6.47
N GLU A 55 15.91 -87.77 -5.46
CA GLU A 55 16.31 -87.07 -4.25
C GLU A 55 17.63 -86.36 -4.50
N GLY A 56 17.62 -85.02 -4.38
CA GLY A 56 18.84 -84.26 -4.13
C GLY A 56 18.92 -82.95 -4.92
N ASP A 57 18.16 -81.95 -4.51
CA ASP A 57 18.54 -80.54 -4.72
C ASP A 57 18.56 -79.83 -3.35
N PRO A 58 19.62 -79.06 -3.03
CA PRO A 58 19.65 -78.19 -1.86
C PRO A 58 18.65 -77.02 -2.04
N PRO A 59 18.22 -76.34 -0.97
CA PRO A 59 17.30 -75.21 -1.09
C PRO A 59 17.92 -74.11 -1.97
N PRO A 60 17.13 -73.36 -2.76
CA PRO A 60 17.64 -72.23 -3.52
C PRO A 60 18.24 -71.21 -2.54
N ASP A 61 19.40 -70.68 -2.92
CA ASP A 61 20.12 -69.61 -2.24
C ASP A 61 19.19 -68.38 -2.15
N GLU A 62 18.85 -67.90 -0.94
CA GLU A 62 18.00 -66.71 -0.71
C GLU A 62 18.75 -65.39 -0.98
N ASN A 63 19.58 -65.34 -2.01
CA ASN A 63 20.30 -64.14 -2.41
C ASN A 63 20.36 -64.04 -3.94
N GLU A 64 19.17 -64.03 -4.58
CA GLU A 64 19.10 -63.49 -5.93
C GLU A 64 19.16 -61.97 -5.83
N ASP A 65 20.37 -61.42 -6.04
CA ASP A 65 20.59 -59.99 -6.18
C ASP A 65 19.70 -59.47 -7.32
N LEU A 66 18.67 -58.70 -6.97
CA LEU A 66 17.75 -58.13 -7.93
C LEU A 66 18.45 -57.00 -8.71
N PRO A 67 18.28 -56.93 -10.03
CA PRO A 67 18.78 -55.80 -10.80
C PRO A 67 18.01 -54.52 -10.41
N PRO A 68 18.67 -53.34 -10.47
CA PRO A 68 17.96 -52.08 -10.29
C PRO A 68 16.87 -51.93 -11.34
N THR A 69 15.77 -51.26 -11.01
CA THR A 69 14.65 -50.98 -11.93
C THR A 69 14.38 -49.49 -12.02
N VAL A 70 13.89 -48.99 -13.15
CA VAL A 70 13.43 -47.61 -13.27
C VAL A 70 12.00 -47.54 -12.73
N VAL A 71 11.78 -46.70 -11.71
CA VAL A 71 10.50 -46.57 -10.98
C VAL A 71 9.66 -45.46 -11.60
N THR A 72 10.28 -44.31 -11.88
CA THR A 72 9.62 -43.15 -12.48
C THR A 72 10.52 -42.49 -13.51
N VAL A 73 9.90 -41.80 -14.48
CA VAL A 73 10.61 -40.99 -15.48
C VAL A 73 9.91 -39.67 -15.67
N ILE A 74 10.70 -38.63 -15.93
CA ILE A 74 10.26 -37.30 -16.33
C ILE A 74 10.93 -36.99 -17.67
N PRO A 75 10.20 -36.49 -18.68
CA PRO A 75 8.74 -36.50 -18.78
C PRO A 75 8.17 -37.93 -18.67
N ALA A 76 6.93 -38.06 -18.20
CA ALA A 76 6.26 -39.35 -18.12
C ALA A 76 6.22 -40.05 -19.50
N ASP A 77 6.21 -41.39 -19.51
CA ASP A 77 6.17 -42.13 -20.79
C ASP A 77 4.91 -41.77 -21.60
N ASN A 78 5.12 -41.42 -22.87
CA ASN A 78 4.15 -40.86 -23.79
C ASN A 78 3.63 -39.46 -23.46
N ALA A 79 4.34 -38.68 -22.63
CA ALA A 79 4.00 -37.28 -22.40
C ALA A 79 3.98 -36.50 -23.73
N THR A 80 2.99 -35.61 -23.87
CA THR A 80 2.85 -34.70 -25.01
C THR A 80 2.87 -33.27 -24.51
N GLY A 81 3.37 -32.32 -25.30
CA GLY A 81 3.42 -30.93 -24.87
C GLY A 81 4.60 -30.64 -23.94
N VAL A 82 5.66 -31.46 -23.99
CA VAL A 82 6.88 -31.22 -23.22
C VAL A 82 7.53 -29.91 -23.68
N GLU A 83 7.92 -29.07 -22.73
CA GLU A 83 8.54 -27.78 -23.00
C GLU A 83 9.78 -27.92 -23.90
N LEU A 84 9.97 -26.95 -24.79
CA LEU A 84 11.08 -26.97 -25.75
C LEU A 84 12.40 -26.52 -25.12
N VAL A 85 12.32 -25.67 -24.08
CA VAL A 85 13.45 -25.07 -23.37
C VAL A 85 13.31 -25.42 -21.90
N GLY A 86 14.38 -25.89 -21.26
CA GLY A 86 14.37 -26.20 -19.82
C GLY A 86 13.71 -27.52 -19.43
N ALA A 87 13.30 -28.36 -20.40
CA ALA A 87 12.70 -29.67 -20.12
C ALA A 87 13.58 -30.51 -19.19
N VAL A 88 13.01 -30.89 -18.04
CA VAL A 88 13.64 -31.82 -17.10
C VAL A 88 13.47 -33.23 -17.65
N ILE A 89 14.59 -33.89 -17.98
CA ILE A 89 14.60 -35.27 -18.43
C ILE A 89 15.34 -36.11 -17.38
N SER A 90 14.62 -36.93 -16.62
CA SER A 90 15.18 -37.72 -15.52
C SER A 90 14.58 -39.11 -15.41
N ALA A 91 15.30 -39.99 -14.72
CA ALA A 91 14.86 -41.32 -14.34
C ALA A 91 15.24 -41.62 -12.89
N GLU A 92 14.28 -42.11 -12.13
CA GLU A 92 14.44 -42.55 -10.74
C GLU A 92 14.57 -44.08 -10.71
N PHE A 93 15.57 -44.59 -10.02
CA PHE A 93 15.82 -46.03 -9.87
C PHE A 93 15.25 -46.57 -8.54
N SER A 94 15.05 -47.88 -8.45
CA SER A 94 14.58 -48.55 -7.23
C SER A 94 15.62 -48.56 -6.10
N GLU A 95 16.86 -48.23 -6.43
CA GLU A 95 18.02 -48.18 -5.53
C GLU A 95 19.13 -47.31 -6.15
N GLY A 96 20.18 -47.01 -5.38
CA GLY A 96 21.32 -46.23 -5.86
C GLY A 96 22.14 -46.97 -6.92
N VAL A 97 22.43 -46.30 -8.04
CA VAL A 97 23.21 -46.85 -9.16
C VAL A 97 24.54 -46.12 -9.37
N GLU A 98 25.53 -46.81 -9.94
CA GLU A 98 26.79 -46.18 -10.34
C GLU A 98 26.53 -44.98 -11.27
N ALA A 99 27.38 -43.96 -11.17
CA ALA A 99 27.20 -42.72 -11.91
C ALA A 99 27.10 -42.96 -13.42
N LEU A 100 26.00 -42.50 -14.02
CA LEU A 100 25.75 -42.65 -15.45
C LEU A 100 26.42 -41.54 -16.25
N SER A 101 26.81 -41.85 -17.48
CA SER A 101 27.31 -40.88 -18.46
C SER A 101 26.30 -40.64 -19.58
N ALA A 102 26.55 -39.64 -20.42
CA ALA A 102 25.74 -39.36 -21.59
C ALA A 102 25.79 -40.45 -22.68
N THR A 103 26.60 -41.50 -22.52
CA THR A 103 26.51 -42.72 -23.34
C THR A 103 25.61 -43.79 -22.74
N ASP A 104 25.38 -43.73 -21.43
CA ASP A 104 24.53 -44.67 -20.69
C ASP A 104 23.08 -44.18 -20.64
N PHE A 105 22.86 -42.87 -20.63
CA PHE A 105 21.54 -42.24 -20.76
C PHE A 105 21.58 -41.33 -21.98
N THR A 106 20.81 -41.66 -23.01
CA THR A 106 20.82 -40.99 -24.32
C THR A 106 19.42 -40.52 -24.70
N ILE A 107 19.35 -39.43 -25.46
CA ILE A 107 18.12 -38.91 -26.05
C ILE A 107 18.27 -38.93 -27.58
N SER A 108 17.26 -39.44 -28.28
CA SER A 108 17.29 -39.60 -29.73
C SER A 108 15.96 -39.26 -30.38
N CYS A 109 16.01 -38.86 -31.65
CA CYS A 109 14.82 -38.56 -32.46
C CYS A 109 15.01 -39.10 -33.88
N ALA A 110 13.90 -39.24 -34.61
CA ALA A 110 13.94 -39.62 -36.02
C ALA A 110 14.22 -38.39 -36.92
N SER A 111 14.99 -38.59 -37.99
CA SER A 111 15.25 -37.57 -39.02
C SER A 111 13.93 -36.93 -39.51
N PRO A 112 13.85 -35.58 -39.68
CA PRO A 112 14.95 -34.62 -39.87
C PRO A 112 15.61 -34.08 -38.60
N CYS A 113 15.12 -34.43 -37.40
CA CYS A 113 15.67 -33.97 -36.13
C CYS A 113 17.09 -34.50 -35.89
N SER A 114 17.91 -33.70 -35.18
CA SER A 114 19.25 -34.08 -34.72
C SER A 114 19.19 -34.53 -33.26
N ASN A 115 19.84 -35.66 -32.94
CA ASN A 115 19.86 -36.16 -31.55
C ASN A 115 20.52 -35.11 -30.62
N PRO A 116 19.83 -34.69 -29.54
CA PRO A 116 20.37 -33.70 -28.62
C PRO A 116 21.52 -34.30 -27.81
N SER A 117 22.58 -33.52 -27.63
CA SER A 117 23.71 -33.87 -26.76
C SER A 117 23.51 -33.27 -25.37
N GLY A 118 24.03 -33.94 -24.33
CA GLY A 118 23.88 -33.49 -22.96
C GLY A 118 24.89 -34.10 -21.99
N THR A 119 24.71 -33.78 -20.72
CA THR A 119 25.42 -34.35 -19.58
C THR A 119 24.44 -35.02 -18.64
N VAL A 120 24.89 -36.07 -17.94
CA VAL A 120 24.07 -36.74 -16.92
C VAL A 120 24.63 -36.40 -15.55
N THR A 121 23.75 -35.99 -14.64
CA THR A 121 24.08 -35.79 -13.23
C THR A 121 23.26 -36.74 -12.38
N MET A 122 23.82 -37.13 -11.23
CA MET A 122 23.14 -37.92 -10.21
C MET A 122 22.75 -37.01 -9.04
N ASP A 123 21.66 -37.32 -8.36
CA ASP A 123 21.33 -36.73 -7.06
C ASP A 123 22.29 -37.21 -5.94
N ALA A 124 22.14 -36.67 -4.73
CA ALA A 124 23.06 -36.95 -3.61
C ALA A 124 23.07 -38.43 -3.18
N ASP A 125 21.97 -39.15 -3.42
CA ASP A 125 21.79 -40.56 -3.05
C ASP A 125 22.06 -41.52 -4.22
N ASN A 126 22.43 -41.01 -5.40
CA ASN A 126 22.61 -41.74 -6.66
C ASN A 126 21.37 -42.54 -7.13
N ILE A 127 20.17 -42.08 -6.77
CA ILE A 127 18.90 -42.73 -7.11
C ILE A 127 18.24 -42.08 -8.33
N THR A 128 18.46 -40.78 -8.55
CA THR A 128 17.90 -40.05 -9.69
C THR A 128 18.99 -39.62 -10.63
N ALA A 129 18.88 -40.03 -11.90
CA ALA A 129 19.73 -39.55 -12.99
C ALA A 129 18.98 -38.48 -13.81
N THR A 130 19.58 -37.30 -13.97
CA THR A 130 19.03 -36.20 -14.75
C THR A 130 19.91 -35.93 -15.97
N PHE A 131 19.32 -36.00 -17.16
CA PHE A 131 19.96 -35.65 -18.43
C PHE A 131 19.72 -34.17 -18.75
N THR A 132 20.78 -33.37 -18.67
CA THR A 132 20.75 -31.95 -19.04
C THR A 132 21.23 -31.78 -20.47
N ILE A 133 20.37 -31.24 -21.33
CA ILE A 133 20.72 -30.93 -22.73
C ILE A 133 21.72 -29.77 -22.77
N THR A 134 22.80 -29.90 -23.54
CA THR A 134 23.88 -28.89 -23.60
C THR A 134 23.45 -27.59 -24.27
N ASP A 135 22.61 -27.69 -25.30
CA ASP A 135 21.97 -26.53 -25.94
C ASP A 135 20.47 -26.61 -25.65
N PRO A 136 19.93 -25.75 -24.77
CA PRO A 136 18.54 -25.83 -24.35
C PRO A 136 17.54 -25.52 -25.48
N ALA A 137 18.00 -25.08 -26.66
CA ALA A 137 17.17 -24.94 -27.87
C ALA A 137 17.27 -26.15 -28.83
N ALA A 138 17.95 -27.24 -28.44
CA ALA A 138 18.19 -28.40 -29.30
C ALA A 138 17.01 -29.37 -29.42
N LEU A 139 15.89 -29.11 -28.72
CA LEU A 139 14.65 -29.86 -28.91
C LEU A 139 13.81 -29.21 -30.02
N ASP A 140 13.53 -29.96 -31.08
CA ASP A 140 12.67 -29.55 -32.18
C ASP A 140 11.19 -29.57 -31.73
N ALA A 141 10.40 -28.63 -32.22
CA ALA A 141 8.96 -28.56 -32.00
C ALA A 141 8.20 -29.78 -32.54
N SER A 142 7.13 -30.17 -31.84
CA SER A 142 6.22 -31.27 -32.22
C SER A 142 6.95 -32.55 -32.61
N THR A 143 8.07 -32.82 -31.95
CA THR A 143 9.00 -33.89 -32.29
C THR A 143 8.98 -34.96 -31.20
N LEU A 144 8.89 -36.22 -31.64
CA LEU A 144 8.97 -37.38 -30.77
C LEU A 144 10.44 -37.67 -30.44
N TYR A 145 10.76 -37.62 -29.16
CA TYR A 145 12.04 -38.02 -28.59
C TYR A 145 11.91 -39.34 -27.85
N ILE A 146 12.96 -40.15 -27.93
CA ILE A 146 13.13 -41.41 -27.22
C ILE A 146 14.32 -41.25 -26.30
N ALA A 147 14.05 -41.37 -25.01
CA ALA A 147 15.05 -41.47 -23.96
C ALA A 147 15.40 -42.95 -23.73
N ASN A 148 16.69 -43.25 -23.61
CA ASN A 148 17.20 -44.61 -23.48
C ASN A 148 18.29 -44.66 -22.42
N ILE A 149 18.05 -45.46 -21.36
CA ILE A 149 19.06 -45.89 -20.41
C ILE A 149 19.59 -47.25 -20.89
N GLN A 150 20.80 -47.23 -21.44
CA GLN A 150 21.46 -48.39 -22.02
C GLN A 150 21.94 -49.40 -20.96
N THR A 151 22.36 -48.90 -19.80
CA THR A 151 22.83 -49.70 -18.65
C THR A 151 22.76 -48.85 -17.38
N ALA A 152 22.54 -49.49 -16.24
CA ALA A 152 22.73 -48.93 -14.91
C ALA A 152 23.15 -50.06 -13.97
N THR A 153 24.12 -49.85 -13.09
CA THR A 153 24.65 -50.91 -12.21
C THR A 153 24.33 -50.56 -10.76
N SER A 154 23.68 -51.46 -10.02
CA SER A 154 23.42 -51.25 -8.60
C SER A 154 24.74 -51.05 -7.84
N ILE A 155 24.80 -50.02 -6.99
CA ILE A 155 25.94 -49.80 -6.08
C ILE A 155 26.00 -50.90 -5.01
N ALA A 156 24.84 -51.40 -4.59
CA ALA A 156 24.73 -52.35 -3.50
C ALA A 156 25.12 -53.78 -3.91
N THR A 157 24.69 -54.22 -5.10
CA THR A 157 24.85 -55.61 -5.55
C THR A 157 25.79 -55.77 -6.74
N GLY A 158 26.09 -54.70 -7.48
CA GLY A 158 26.87 -54.75 -8.72
C GLY A 158 26.14 -55.40 -9.89
N VAL A 159 24.83 -55.68 -9.76
CA VAL A 159 24.00 -56.23 -10.82
C VAL A 159 23.56 -55.11 -11.75
N ALA A 160 23.65 -55.36 -13.07
CA ALA A 160 23.22 -54.42 -14.08
C ALA A 160 21.71 -54.51 -14.32
N LEU A 161 21.11 -53.39 -14.73
CA LEU A 161 19.76 -53.27 -15.24
C LEU A 161 19.50 -54.40 -16.25
N ALA A 162 18.42 -55.16 -16.04
CA ALA A 162 18.18 -56.42 -16.74
C ALA A 162 18.09 -56.26 -18.27
N GLU A 163 17.50 -55.16 -18.73
CA GLU A 163 17.37 -54.76 -20.13
C GLU A 163 17.42 -53.22 -20.21
N PRO A 164 17.89 -52.62 -21.32
CA PRO A 164 17.82 -51.17 -21.51
C PRO A 164 16.41 -50.63 -21.30
N TYR A 165 16.28 -49.50 -20.59
CA TYR A 165 15.00 -48.87 -20.32
C TYR A 165 14.77 -47.71 -21.30
N THR A 166 13.71 -47.80 -22.09
CA THR A 166 13.34 -46.76 -23.05
C THR A 166 11.97 -46.21 -22.75
N TRP A 167 11.82 -44.89 -22.84
CA TRP A 167 10.53 -44.21 -22.84
C TRP A 167 10.53 -43.10 -23.88
N GLN A 168 9.35 -42.63 -24.23
CA GLN A 168 9.20 -41.60 -25.26
C GLN A 168 8.38 -40.42 -24.78
N PHE A 169 8.66 -39.24 -25.33
CA PHE A 169 7.90 -38.03 -25.09
C PHE A 169 7.86 -37.18 -26.36
N THR A 170 6.81 -36.39 -26.52
CA THR A 170 6.62 -35.49 -27.66
C THR A 170 6.66 -34.05 -27.17
N THR A 171 7.57 -33.26 -27.73
CA THR A 171 7.65 -31.82 -27.44
C THR A 171 6.40 -31.09 -27.91
N GLY A 172 6.08 -29.96 -27.25
CA GLY A 172 5.00 -29.09 -27.64
C GLY A 172 5.18 -28.49 -29.03
N GLU A 173 4.14 -27.81 -29.51
CA GLU A 173 4.26 -26.96 -30.69
C GLU A 173 5.35 -25.91 -30.45
N ALA A 174 6.03 -25.48 -31.52
CA ALA A 174 6.90 -24.31 -31.43
C ALA A 174 6.02 -23.21 -30.87
N ALA A 175 6.45 -22.56 -29.78
CA ALA A 175 5.83 -21.33 -29.37
C ALA A 175 5.75 -20.47 -30.64
N VAL A 176 4.53 -20.09 -31.02
CA VAL A 176 4.39 -18.97 -31.94
C VAL A 176 5.04 -17.85 -31.17
N ASP A 177 6.24 -17.45 -31.59
CA ASP A 177 6.85 -16.20 -31.19
C ASP A 177 5.93 -15.10 -31.70
N THR A 178 4.82 -14.89 -30.98
CA THR A 178 4.28 -13.57 -30.83
C THR A 178 5.37 -12.85 -30.07
N PRO A 179 6.16 -11.95 -30.69
CA PRO A 179 7.05 -11.11 -29.92
C PRO A 179 6.23 -10.53 -28.80
N GLU A 180 6.70 -10.66 -27.56
CA GLU A 180 6.14 -9.94 -26.44
C GLU A 180 6.10 -8.47 -26.85
N THR A 181 4.89 -7.93 -27.06
CA THR A 181 4.70 -6.55 -27.55
C THR A 181 4.32 -5.59 -26.44
N ILE A 182 4.23 -6.10 -25.20
CA ILE A 182 4.00 -5.26 -24.03
C ILE A 182 5.31 -4.51 -23.77
N ARG A 183 5.21 -3.21 -23.56
CA ARG A 183 6.37 -2.35 -23.32
C ARG A 183 6.50 -2.18 -21.81
N PRO A 184 7.72 -2.03 -21.30
CA PRO A 184 7.90 -1.64 -19.91
C PRO A 184 7.37 -0.22 -19.70
N GLU A 185 6.72 -0.01 -18.56
CA GLU A 185 6.21 1.29 -18.08
C GLU A 185 6.93 1.67 -16.78
N VAL A 186 6.89 2.95 -16.40
CA VAL A 186 7.32 3.39 -15.07
C VAL A 186 6.11 3.42 -14.16
N THR A 187 6.13 2.63 -13.10
CA THR A 187 5.03 2.46 -12.15
C THR A 187 5.13 3.40 -10.96
N ALA A 188 6.34 3.86 -10.62
CA ALA A 188 6.57 4.82 -9.55
C ALA A 188 7.84 5.65 -9.79
N THR A 189 7.87 6.88 -9.26
CA THR A 189 9.09 7.71 -9.20
C THR A 189 9.29 8.29 -7.81
N ASP A 190 10.55 8.60 -7.50
CA ASP A 190 10.95 9.44 -6.38
C ASP A 190 11.78 10.60 -6.94
N PRO A 191 11.47 11.88 -6.63
CA PRO A 191 10.23 12.34 -6.01
C PRO A 191 9.00 11.91 -6.82
N MET A 192 7.88 11.69 -6.12
CA MET A 192 6.60 11.38 -6.75
C MET A 192 6.22 12.48 -7.73
N THR A 193 5.70 12.11 -8.89
CA THR A 193 5.25 13.08 -9.89
C THR A 193 3.92 13.71 -9.47
N THR A 194 3.88 15.04 -9.31
CA THR A 194 2.59 15.77 -9.33
C THR A 194 2.31 16.25 -10.74
N SER A 195 1.04 16.37 -11.11
CA SER A 195 0.65 17.00 -12.36
C SER A 195 -0.56 17.90 -12.15
N PRO A 196 -0.56 19.14 -12.69
CA PRO A 196 0.58 19.76 -13.37
C PRO A 196 1.73 20.01 -12.38
N GLY A 197 2.90 19.45 -12.67
CA GLY A 197 4.10 19.59 -11.87
C GLY A 197 4.71 20.99 -12.00
N PRO A 198 5.82 21.28 -11.28
CA PRO A 198 6.65 20.33 -10.54
C PRO A 198 6.14 20.00 -9.12
N THR A 199 6.53 18.85 -8.60
CA THR A 199 6.38 18.48 -7.17
C THR A 199 7.18 19.45 -6.31
N THR A 200 6.54 20.21 -5.43
CA THR A 200 7.21 21.25 -4.64
C THR A 200 7.64 20.77 -3.26
N GLY A 201 8.64 21.43 -2.66
CA GLY A 201 9.04 21.16 -1.29
C GLY A 201 9.95 19.94 -1.12
N VAL A 202 10.50 19.44 -2.22
CA VAL A 202 11.37 18.26 -2.22
C VAL A 202 12.69 18.56 -1.51
N PRO A 203 13.14 17.77 -0.54
CA PRO A 203 14.41 17.99 0.14
C PRO A 203 15.60 18.00 -0.83
N VAL A 204 16.63 18.80 -0.52
CA VAL A 204 17.81 18.94 -1.39
C VAL A 204 18.69 17.69 -1.46
N ASN A 205 18.56 16.78 -0.49
CA ASN A 205 19.22 15.48 -0.41
C ASN A 205 18.31 14.32 -0.84
N THR A 206 17.19 14.60 -1.52
CA THR A 206 16.29 13.56 -2.03
C THR A 206 17.02 12.60 -2.97
N SER A 207 16.61 11.33 -2.95
CA SER A 207 16.93 10.34 -3.97
C SER A 207 16.10 10.65 -5.21
N ILE A 208 16.62 10.24 -6.38
CA ILE A 208 15.91 10.36 -7.64
C ILE A 208 15.84 8.96 -8.25
N SER A 209 14.66 8.37 -8.33
CA SER A 209 14.49 6.98 -8.77
C SER A 209 13.23 6.74 -9.61
N ALA A 210 13.21 5.62 -10.33
CA ALA A 210 12.07 5.13 -11.10
C ALA A 210 11.96 3.60 -10.95
N VAL A 211 10.73 3.08 -10.77
CA VAL A 211 10.42 1.65 -10.72
C VAL A 211 9.70 1.26 -12.00
N PHE A 212 10.05 0.11 -12.59
CA PHE A 212 9.46 -0.38 -13.83
C PHE A 212 8.37 -1.42 -13.60
N SER A 213 7.52 -1.64 -14.60
CA SER A 213 6.45 -2.66 -14.59
C SER A 213 6.96 -4.09 -14.76
N GLU A 214 8.22 -4.26 -15.17
CA GLU A 214 8.86 -5.53 -15.45
C GLU A 214 10.40 -5.43 -15.39
N GLU A 215 11.07 -6.58 -15.52
CA GLU A 215 12.53 -6.63 -15.51
C GLU A 215 13.14 -5.98 -16.76
N MET A 216 13.91 -4.91 -16.53
CA MET A 216 14.65 -4.20 -17.57
C MET A 216 16.00 -4.83 -17.89
N LEU A 217 16.45 -4.69 -19.14
CA LEU A 217 17.82 -5.02 -19.55
C LEU A 217 18.79 -4.00 -18.94
N ALA A 218 19.47 -4.39 -17.87
CA ALA A 218 20.35 -3.55 -17.05
C ALA A 218 21.38 -2.73 -17.86
N ASP A 219 21.97 -3.31 -18.92
CA ASP A 219 22.95 -2.63 -19.78
C ASP A 219 22.39 -1.40 -20.52
N THR A 220 21.07 -1.27 -20.61
CA THR A 220 20.41 -0.12 -21.24
C THR A 220 20.14 1.02 -20.27
N ILE A 221 20.23 0.78 -18.96
CA ILE A 221 20.01 1.77 -17.90
C ILE A 221 21.37 2.31 -17.44
N THR A 222 21.68 3.54 -17.84
CA THR A 222 22.98 4.18 -17.66
C THR A 222 22.79 5.69 -17.42
N ASP A 223 23.86 6.40 -17.07
CA ASP A 223 23.88 7.87 -16.93
C ASP A 223 23.46 8.62 -18.21
N SER A 224 23.39 7.93 -19.35
CA SER A 224 22.93 8.49 -20.63
C SER A 224 21.46 8.24 -20.93
N SER A 225 20.84 7.25 -20.29
CA SER A 225 19.44 6.89 -20.49
C SER A 225 18.56 7.31 -19.31
N PHE A 226 19.11 7.54 -18.12
CA PHE A 226 18.43 8.22 -17.01
C PHE A 226 19.21 9.49 -16.64
N THR A 227 18.62 10.66 -16.91
CA THR A 227 19.27 11.96 -16.72
C THR A 227 18.46 12.86 -15.79
N VAL A 228 19.16 13.77 -15.10
CA VAL A 228 18.56 14.84 -14.28
C VAL A 228 19.14 16.16 -14.75
N THR A 229 18.27 17.13 -15.04
CA THR A 229 18.64 18.44 -15.61
C THR A 229 17.91 19.57 -14.90
N CYS A 230 18.40 20.80 -15.06
CA CYS A 230 17.77 22.01 -14.54
C CYS A 230 17.97 23.15 -15.55
N GLU A 231 17.11 24.17 -15.51
CA GLU A 231 17.27 25.36 -16.35
C GLU A 231 18.35 26.28 -15.78
N SER A 232 19.09 26.98 -16.67
CA SER A 232 20.08 27.99 -16.27
C SER A 232 19.46 29.00 -15.29
N PRO A 233 20.16 29.39 -14.20
CA PRO A 233 21.62 29.34 -14.02
C PRO A 233 22.18 28.03 -13.44
N CYS A 234 21.34 27.09 -13.06
CA CYS A 234 21.77 25.81 -12.50
C CYS A 234 22.53 24.99 -13.55
N THR A 235 23.60 24.32 -13.13
CA THR A 235 24.26 23.28 -13.92
C THR A 235 23.76 21.94 -13.42
N GLY A 236 23.15 21.12 -14.30
CA GLY A 236 22.54 19.84 -13.93
C GLY A 236 23.42 19.00 -12.99
N PRO A 237 22.81 18.29 -12.03
CA PRO A 237 23.54 17.64 -10.95
C PRO A 237 24.43 16.51 -11.49
N ALA A 238 25.60 16.34 -10.88
CA ALA A 238 26.47 15.20 -11.15
C ALA A 238 26.01 14.00 -10.33
N GLY A 239 26.12 12.81 -10.90
CA GLY A 239 25.71 11.57 -10.26
C GLY A 239 25.94 10.36 -11.18
N ASN A 240 25.60 9.18 -10.67
CA ASN A 240 25.64 7.93 -11.41
C ASN A 240 24.30 7.19 -11.30
N VAL A 241 23.98 6.42 -12.33
CA VAL A 241 22.78 5.59 -12.39
C VAL A 241 23.14 4.15 -12.03
N SER A 242 22.31 3.53 -11.21
CA SER A 242 22.31 2.09 -10.95
C SER A 242 20.93 1.51 -11.20
N TYR A 243 20.87 0.22 -11.55
CA TYR A 243 19.63 -0.54 -11.67
C TYR A 243 19.71 -1.80 -10.82
N ASP A 244 18.68 -2.04 -10.01
CA ASP A 244 18.53 -3.24 -9.20
C ASP A 244 17.45 -4.15 -9.79
N THR A 245 17.82 -5.38 -10.16
CA THR A 245 16.93 -6.33 -10.85
C THR A 245 15.85 -6.90 -9.94
N ALA A 246 16.10 -6.98 -8.62
CA ALA A 246 15.15 -7.55 -7.67
C ALA A 246 13.97 -6.60 -7.41
N SER A 247 14.28 -5.31 -7.20
CA SER A 247 13.30 -4.24 -7.01
C SER A 247 12.85 -3.56 -8.30
N GLN A 248 13.41 -3.95 -9.45
CA GLN A 248 13.14 -3.35 -10.77
C GLN A 248 13.28 -1.82 -10.74
N SER A 249 14.24 -1.31 -9.96
CA SER A 249 14.38 0.11 -9.67
C SER A 249 15.68 0.67 -10.23
N ALA A 250 15.57 1.78 -10.97
CA ALA A 250 16.71 2.59 -11.37
C ALA A 250 16.85 3.80 -10.44
N VAL A 251 18.06 4.04 -9.92
CA VAL A 251 18.36 5.14 -8.99
C VAL A 251 19.47 6.01 -9.58
N PHE A 252 19.23 7.31 -9.64
CA PHE A 252 20.24 8.33 -9.91
C PHE A 252 20.82 8.80 -8.57
N SER A 253 22.02 8.32 -8.24
CA SER A 253 22.74 8.68 -7.02
C SER A 253 23.44 10.03 -7.20
N LEU A 254 23.10 11.00 -6.35
CA LEU A 254 23.68 12.34 -6.36
C LEU A 254 25.09 12.33 -5.78
N ASP A 255 26.04 13.00 -6.44
CA ASP A 255 27.39 13.21 -5.90
C ASP A 255 27.38 14.24 -4.76
N GLN A 256 26.45 15.20 -4.78
CA GLN A 256 26.25 16.30 -3.83
C GLN A 256 24.77 16.69 -3.78
N ASP A 257 24.33 17.29 -2.66
CA ASP A 257 22.99 17.86 -2.51
C ASP A 257 22.63 18.82 -3.67
N LEU A 258 21.36 18.84 -4.02
CA LEU A 258 20.78 19.71 -5.03
C LEU A 258 20.78 21.19 -4.58
N GLU A 259 20.71 22.12 -5.54
CA GLU A 259 20.55 23.54 -5.26
C GLU A 259 19.14 23.82 -4.71
N TRP A 260 19.01 24.79 -3.80
CA TRP A 260 17.75 25.13 -3.14
C TRP A 260 16.79 25.86 -4.08
N GLU A 261 15.48 25.74 -3.86
CA GLU A 261 14.42 26.41 -4.66
C GLU A 261 14.59 26.22 -6.19
N THR A 262 15.20 25.11 -6.59
CA THR A 262 15.59 24.85 -7.99
C THR A 262 14.72 23.77 -8.56
N THR A 263 14.19 24.02 -9.76
CA THR A 263 13.39 23.03 -10.47
C THR A 263 14.29 22.12 -11.29
N TYR A 264 14.23 20.83 -10.98
CA TYR A 264 14.89 19.76 -11.72
C TYR A 264 13.89 18.99 -12.56
N THR A 265 14.35 18.50 -13.70
CA THR A 265 13.63 17.60 -14.61
C THR A 265 14.43 16.33 -14.73
N ALA A 266 13.85 15.23 -14.27
CA ALA A 266 14.37 13.89 -14.43
C ALA A 266 13.74 13.23 -15.67
N THR A 267 14.51 12.41 -16.37
CA THR A 267 14.08 11.77 -17.62
C THR A 267 14.66 10.37 -17.73
N VAL A 268 13.80 9.36 -17.81
CA VAL A 268 14.15 8.04 -18.33
C VAL A 268 13.83 8.04 -19.82
N HIS A 269 14.87 7.99 -20.66
CA HIS A 269 14.72 7.99 -22.11
C HIS A 269 14.15 6.68 -22.61
N ARG A 270 13.36 6.74 -23.70
CA ARG A 270 12.75 5.57 -24.34
C ARG A 270 13.72 4.50 -24.85
N THR A 271 15.03 4.78 -24.80
CA THR A 271 16.08 3.87 -25.27
C THR A 271 16.35 2.72 -24.31
N VAL A 272 15.85 2.78 -23.07
CA VAL A 272 15.86 1.62 -22.16
C VAL A 272 14.93 0.53 -22.71
N THR A 273 15.31 -0.73 -22.54
CA THR A 273 14.51 -1.87 -23.01
C THR A 273 14.32 -2.93 -21.94
N ASP A 274 13.24 -3.69 -22.03
CA ASP A 274 13.06 -4.96 -21.32
C ASP A 274 14.01 -6.05 -21.86
N LEU A 275 13.88 -7.27 -21.32
CA LEU A 275 14.63 -8.45 -21.79
C LEU A 275 14.22 -8.93 -23.20
N ALA A 276 12.99 -8.61 -23.64
CA ALA A 276 12.47 -8.92 -24.98
C ALA A 276 12.90 -7.89 -26.04
N GLY A 277 13.50 -6.76 -25.63
CA GLY A 277 13.94 -5.67 -26.48
C GLY A 277 12.88 -4.61 -26.77
N ASN A 278 11.75 -4.59 -26.07
CA ASN A 278 10.76 -3.53 -26.20
C ASN A 278 11.23 -2.26 -25.49
N GLN A 279 11.02 -1.13 -26.15
CA GLN A 279 11.37 0.19 -25.63
C GLN A 279 10.31 0.73 -24.67
N LEU A 280 10.73 1.51 -23.67
CA LEU A 280 9.86 2.14 -22.67
C LEU A 280 8.65 2.85 -23.28
N ALA A 281 7.48 2.57 -22.70
CA ALA A 281 6.28 3.35 -22.85
C ALA A 281 6.22 4.41 -21.74
N GLY A 282 6.87 5.55 -21.97
CA GLY A 282 6.87 6.65 -21.01
C GLY A 282 5.58 7.49 -21.01
N ASN A 283 5.57 8.56 -20.20
CA ASN A 283 4.42 9.46 -20.05
C ASN A 283 4.37 10.63 -21.07
N GLN A 284 5.23 10.62 -22.10
CA GLN A 284 5.27 11.65 -23.14
C GLN A 284 4.49 11.26 -24.41
N GLY A 285 3.80 10.12 -24.39
CA GLY A 285 2.97 9.62 -25.48
C GLY A 285 1.96 8.57 -24.98
N PRO A 286 1.11 8.02 -25.87
CA PRO A 286 0.24 6.91 -25.52
C PRO A 286 1.04 5.67 -25.09
N ALA A 287 0.54 4.87 -24.15
CA ALA A 287 1.20 3.67 -23.62
C ALA A 287 1.62 2.62 -24.68
N ILE A 288 1.01 2.65 -25.86
CA ILE A 288 1.36 1.76 -26.98
C ILE A 288 2.61 2.19 -27.76
N ASP A 289 3.03 3.46 -27.63
CA ASP A 289 4.14 4.06 -28.36
C ASP A 289 5.37 4.22 -27.46
N ALA A 290 6.56 3.98 -28.02
CA ALA A 290 7.81 4.24 -27.30
C ALA A 290 7.97 5.74 -27.04
N SER A 291 8.07 6.13 -25.77
CA SER A 291 8.22 7.53 -25.37
C SER A 291 9.07 7.67 -24.10
N ASP A 292 9.62 8.85 -23.88
CA ASP A 292 10.43 9.12 -22.69
C ASP A 292 9.48 9.24 -21.48
N TYR A 293 9.94 8.90 -20.28
CA TYR A 293 9.23 9.20 -19.04
C TYR A 293 9.88 10.41 -18.38
N VAL A 294 9.11 11.47 -18.16
CA VAL A 294 9.61 12.77 -17.69
C VAL A 294 8.82 13.23 -16.47
N TRP A 295 9.55 13.65 -15.44
CA TRP A 295 8.96 14.30 -14.26
C TRP A 295 9.82 15.45 -13.78
N SER A 296 9.20 16.36 -13.04
CA SER A 296 9.88 17.53 -12.50
C SER A 296 9.52 17.78 -11.05
N PHE A 297 10.47 18.34 -10.31
CA PHE A 297 10.31 18.69 -8.91
C PHE A 297 11.10 19.95 -8.57
N THR A 298 10.65 20.69 -7.56
CA THR A 298 11.28 21.90 -7.04
C THR A 298 11.77 21.64 -5.62
N THR A 299 13.07 21.85 -5.42
CA THR A 299 13.72 21.63 -4.13
C THR A 299 13.32 22.66 -3.07
N SER A 300 13.36 22.26 -1.81
CA SER A 300 13.11 23.10 -0.64
C SER A 300 14.36 23.89 -0.22
N LEU A 301 14.28 24.60 0.90
CA LEU A 301 15.36 25.40 1.47
C LEU A 301 16.30 24.61 2.40
N THR A 302 15.94 23.38 2.78
CA THR A 302 16.67 22.61 3.80
C THR A 302 16.78 21.14 3.42
N PRO A 303 17.92 20.48 3.70
CA PRO A 303 18.00 19.02 3.67
C PRO A 303 17.01 18.41 4.65
N ASP A 304 16.46 17.26 4.30
CA ASP A 304 15.69 16.47 5.23
C ASP A 304 16.63 15.65 6.11
N THR A 305 16.41 15.77 7.41
CA THR A 305 17.16 15.08 8.47
C THR A 305 16.23 14.37 9.42
N THR A 306 14.93 14.37 9.11
CA THR A 306 13.91 13.63 9.85
C THR A 306 14.08 12.17 9.51
N ARG A 307 14.03 11.30 10.51
CA ARG A 307 14.14 9.85 10.28
C ARG A 307 12.75 9.26 10.12
N PRO A 308 12.57 8.30 9.20
CA PRO A 308 11.29 7.63 9.05
C PRO A 308 10.98 6.79 10.29
N ARG A 309 9.68 6.61 10.53
CA ARG A 309 9.12 5.80 11.62
C ARG A 309 8.04 4.89 11.09
N VAL A 310 7.88 3.72 11.71
CA VAL A 310 6.65 2.94 11.55
C VAL A 310 5.56 3.57 12.41
N THR A 311 4.48 4.00 11.77
CA THR A 311 3.30 4.62 12.41
C THR A 311 2.22 3.58 12.71
N ILE A 312 2.07 2.58 11.84
CA ILE A 312 1.04 1.54 11.94
C ILE A 312 1.63 0.19 11.56
N THR A 313 1.18 -0.87 12.23
CA THR A 313 1.52 -2.27 11.92
C THR A 313 0.24 -3.07 11.74
N GLU A 314 0.26 -4.05 10.84
CA GLU A 314 -0.71 -5.15 10.79
C GLU A 314 0.07 -6.46 10.88
N PRO A 315 -0.16 -7.34 11.87
CA PRO A 315 -1.07 -7.17 12.99
C PRO A 315 -0.69 -5.98 13.88
N VAL A 316 -1.69 -5.28 14.40
CA VAL A 316 -1.48 -4.11 15.28
C VAL A 316 -0.65 -4.49 16.50
N THR A 317 0.41 -3.74 16.75
CA THR A 317 1.24 -3.92 17.96
C THR A 317 0.48 -3.59 19.25
N SER A 318 0.71 -4.37 20.29
CA SER A 318 0.32 -4.05 21.67
C SER A 318 1.58 -3.79 22.49
N ASP A 319 1.59 -2.75 23.31
CA ASP A 319 2.68 -2.51 24.27
C ASP A 319 2.14 -2.58 25.71
N PRO A 320 2.60 -3.54 26.54
CA PRO A 320 3.55 -4.62 26.22
C PRO A 320 2.91 -5.77 25.43
N GLY A 321 3.57 -6.21 24.35
CA GLY A 321 3.14 -7.31 23.48
C GLY A 321 3.62 -8.69 23.94
N PRO A 322 3.25 -9.78 23.23
CA PRO A 322 2.75 -9.81 21.85
C PRO A 322 1.23 -9.61 21.71
N THR A 323 0.81 -9.13 20.54
CA THR A 323 -0.60 -9.13 20.12
C THR A 323 -1.09 -10.56 19.94
N THR A 324 -2.23 -10.92 20.52
CA THR A 324 -2.79 -12.28 20.42
C THR A 324 -3.86 -12.38 19.34
N ASP A 325 -4.27 -13.60 19.04
CA ASP A 325 -5.43 -13.90 18.19
C ASP A 325 -5.26 -13.46 16.72
N VAL A 326 -4.02 -13.44 16.23
CA VAL A 326 -3.73 -13.15 14.82
C VAL A 326 -3.98 -14.39 13.96
N PRO A 327 -4.80 -14.33 12.89
CA PRO A 327 -5.01 -15.49 12.03
C PRO A 327 -3.71 -15.97 11.36
N VAL A 328 -3.53 -17.29 11.22
CA VAL A 328 -2.34 -17.85 10.53
C VAL A 328 -2.23 -17.46 9.04
N ASN A 329 -3.33 -17.02 8.44
CA ASN A 329 -3.42 -16.64 7.03
C ASN A 329 -3.43 -15.11 6.83
N THR A 330 -2.63 -14.39 7.61
CA THR A 330 -2.55 -12.92 7.57
C THR A 330 -1.20 -12.48 6.99
N ALA A 331 -1.23 -11.59 6.01
CA ALA A 331 -0.05 -10.84 5.57
C ALA A 331 0.33 -9.78 6.61
N ILE A 332 1.62 -9.42 6.65
CA ILE A 332 2.19 -8.56 7.69
C ILE A 332 2.56 -7.22 7.05
N THR A 333 2.18 -6.10 7.65
CA THR A 333 2.43 -4.77 7.10
C THR A 333 3.05 -3.80 8.11
N ALA A 334 3.80 -2.84 7.58
CA ALA A 334 4.27 -1.66 8.29
C ALA A 334 4.01 -0.41 7.44
N VAL A 335 3.38 0.61 8.03
CA VAL A 335 3.14 1.91 7.40
C VAL A 335 4.13 2.93 7.96
N PHE A 336 4.75 3.74 7.10
CA PHE A 336 5.79 4.69 7.50
C PHE A 336 5.27 6.14 7.63
N SER A 337 5.99 6.96 8.40
CA SER A 337 5.69 8.39 8.60
C SER A 337 5.95 9.26 7.37
N GLU A 338 6.77 8.77 6.46
CA GLU A 338 7.22 9.43 5.24
C GLU A 338 7.57 8.37 4.17
N ASP A 339 7.90 8.82 2.97
CA ASP A 339 8.20 7.93 1.86
C ASP A 339 9.55 7.23 2.08
N MET A 340 9.52 5.90 2.09
CA MET A 340 10.72 5.06 2.11
C MET A 340 11.32 4.93 0.71
N LEU A 341 12.65 4.81 0.65
CA LEU A 341 13.35 4.43 -0.57
C LEU A 341 13.04 2.94 -0.87
N PRO A 342 12.31 2.59 -1.96
CA PRO A 342 11.83 1.22 -2.17
C PRO A 342 12.93 0.17 -2.21
N ALA A 343 14.10 0.52 -2.77
CA ALA A 343 15.27 -0.35 -2.85
C ALA A 343 15.84 -0.76 -1.48
N THR A 344 15.46 -0.08 -0.40
CA THR A 344 15.90 -0.40 0.97
C THR A 344 14.89 -1.24 1.75
N ILE A 345 13.70 -1.50 1.18
CA ILE A 345 12.67 -2.36 1.76
C ILE A 345 12.70 -3.70 1.02
N THR A 346 13.41 -4.67 1.59
CA THR A 346 13.65 -6.00 1.00
C THR A 346 13.46 -7.11 2.02
N ASP A 347 13.63 -8.36 1.60
CA ASP A 347 13.61 -9.54 2.50
C ASP A 347 14.72 -9.54 3.57
N THR A 348 15.73 -8.67 3.43
CA THR A 348 16.80 -8.49 4.41
C THR A 348 16.50 -7.39 5.44
N SER A 349 15.71 -6.38 5.08
CA SER A 349 15.36 -5.27 5.98
C SER A 349 13.97 -5.41 6.58
N PHE A 350 13.07 -6.19 5.98
CA PHE A 350 11.79 -6.58 6.56
C PHE A 350 11.80 -8.08 6.81
N THR A 351 12.04 -8.48 8.06
CA THR A 351 12.20 -9.90 8.40
C THR A 351 11.11 -10.37 9.36
N VAL A 352 10.68 -11.62 9.18
CA VAL A 352 9.72 -12.29 10.05
C VAL A 352 10.39 -13.55 10.58
N THR A 353 10.47 -13.69 11.89
CA THR A 353 11.16 -14.82 12.55
C THR A 353 10.31 -15.40 13.67
N CYS A 354 10.62 -16.62 14.09
CA CYS A 354 10.03 -17.24 15.27
C CYS A 354 11.09 -18.10 15.98
N GLU A 355 10.89 -18.34 17.27
CA GLU A 355 11.77 -19.25 18.02
C GLU A 355 11.43 -20.72 17.75
N THR A 356 12.44 -21.58 17.80
CA THR A 356 12.26 -23.04 17.65
C THR A 356 11.21 -23.58 18.64
N PRO A 357 10.30 -24.48 18.23
CA PRO A 357 10.38 -25.35 17.05
C PRO A 357 9.85 -24.76 15.73
N CYS A 358 9.28 -23.56 15.75
CA CYS A 358 8.80 -22.89 14.55
C CYS A 358 9.97 -22.54 13.62
N LEU A 359 9.74 -22.64 12.30
CA LEU A 359 10.68 -22.21 11.27
C LEU A 359 10.27 -20.81 10.77
N PRO A 360 11.22 -19.88 10.58
CA PRO A 360 10.93 -18.59 9.95
C PRO A 360 10.17 -18.78 8.64
N PRO A 361 9.06 -18.04 8.42
CA PRO A 361 8.25 -18.20 7.24
C PRO A 361 8.96 -17.63 6.01
N VAL A 362 8.73 -18.24 4.85
CA VAL A 362 9.16 -17.72 3.55
C VAL A 362 8.01 -16.90 2.97
N GLY A 363 8.33 -15.77 2.35
CA GLY A 363 7.35 -14.85 1.79
C GLY A 363 8.00 -13.77 0.93
N GLU A 364 7.16 -13.02 0.24
CA GLU A 364 7.56 -11.89 -0.60
C GLU A 364 7.42 -10.58 0.18
N VAL A 365 8.41 -9.69 0.07
CA VAL A 365 8.36 -8.32 0.59
C VAL A 365 8.15 -7.35 -0.56
N SER A 366 7.13 -6.50 -0.44
CA SER A 366 6.85 -5.41 -1.38
C SER A 366 6.68 -4.08 -0.64
N TYR A 367 6.85 -2.96 -1.35
CA TYR A 367 6.62 -1.63 -0.82
C TYR A 367 5.74 -0.82 -1.77
N VAL A 368 4.64 -0.27 -1.25
CA VAL A 368 3.69 0.57 -1.99
C VAL A 368 3.87 2.01 -1.55
N VAL A 369 4.40 2.84 -2.45
CA VAL A 369 4.77 4.24 -2.17
C VAL A 369 3.54 5.09 -1.78
N SER A 370 2.44 4.98 -2.53
CA SER A 370 1.24 5.82 -2.30
C SER A 370 0.60 5.63 -0.93
N SER A 371 0.67 4.43 -0.37
CA SER A 371 0.19 4.12 0.97
C SER A 371 1.32 4.03 2.01
N ARG A 372 2.57 4.32 1.63
CA ARG A 372 3.77 4.19 2.46
C ARG A 372 3.85 2.86 3.19
N SER A 373 3.46 1.78 2.53
CA SER A 373 3.22 0.48 3.17
C SER A 373 4.20 -0.57 2.68
N ALA A 374 4.98 -1.16 3.58
CA ALA A 374 5.67 -2.42 3.33
C ALA A 374 4.73 -3.59 3.63
N VAL A 375 4.71 -4.61 2.77
CA VAL A 375 3.87 -5.81 2.92
C VAL A 375 4.74 -7.06 2.76
N PHE A 376 4.75 -7.91 3.79
CA PHE A 376 5.26 -9.28 3.72
C PHE A 376 4.09 -10.25 3.52
N THR A 377 4.07 -10.94 2.39
CA THR A 377 3.07 -11.96 2.05
C THR A 377 3.68 -13.35 2.22
N PRO A 378 3.28 -14.13 3.23
CA PRO A 378 3.80 -15.48 3.42
C PRO A 378 3.35 -16.43 2.29
N GLU A 379 4.25 -17.29 1.80
CA GLU A 379 3.93 -18.28 0.77
C GLU A 379 3.01 -19.41 1.26
N GLN A 380 3.00 -19.62 2.58
CA GLN A 380 2.19 -20.62 3.27
C GLN A 380 1.63 -20.01 4.54
N ASN A 381 0.50 -20.53 5.02
CA ASN A 381 -0.02 -20.13 6.33
C ASN A 381 1.06 -20.26 7.41
N LEU A 382 1.10 -19.26 8.29
CA LEU A 382 1.93 -19.27 9.48
C LEU A 382 1.56 -20.48 10.39
N GLU A 383 2.46 -20.86 11.28
CA GLU A 383 2.20 -21.96 12.22
C GLU A 383 1.24 -21.49 13.33
N GLU A 384 0.20 -22.28 13.62
CA GLU A 384 -0.81 -21.95 14.65
C GLU A 384 -0.22 -22.00 16.06
N GLY A 385 -0.49 -20.97 16.87
CA GLY A 385 -0.02 -20.88 18.25
C GLY A 385 1.45 -20.45 18.39
N SER A 386 2.10 -20.10 17.28
CA SER A 386 3.48 -19.61 17.26
C SER A 386 3.53 -18.10 17.49
N THR A 387 4.55 -17.65 18.23
CA THR A 387 4.86 -16.23 18.37
C THR A 387 5.89 -15.85 17.30
N TYR A 388 5.54 -14.88 16.47
CA TYR A 388 6.43 -14.30 15.47
C TYR A 388 6.95 -12.94 15.94
N THR A 389 8.21 -12.68 15.64
CA THR A 389 8.89 -11.40 15.79
C THR A 389 9.12 -10.83 14.40
N VAL A 390 8.58 -9.65 14.16
CA VAL A 390 8.80 -8.90 12.93
C VAL A 390 9.77 -7.78 13.22
N THR A 391 10.72 -7.58 12.32
CA THR A 391 11.73 -6.55 12.40
C THR A 391 11.77 -5.78 11.09
N VAL A 392 11.54 -4.47 11.15
CA VAL A 392 12.06 -3.54 10.14
C VAL A 392 13.41 -3.05 10.62
N ASP A 393 14.47 -3.46 9.93
CA ASP A 393 15.85 -3.12 10.27
C ASP A 393 16.10 -1.63 10.09
N SER A 394 16.93 -1.07 10.96
CA SER A 394 17.36 0.32 10.89
C SER A 394 17.95 0.71 9.54
N SER A 395 18.51 -0.22 8.75
CA SER A 395 19.08 0.04 7.43
C SER A 395 18.06 0.49 6.38
N ALA A 396 16.76 0.34 6.62
CA ALA A 396 15.73 0.93 5.76
C ALA A 396 15.82 2.47 5.82
N THR A 397 15.87 3.15 4.68
CA THR A 397 15.99 4.61 4.63
C THR A 397 14.80 5.27 3.94
N ASP A 398 14.55 6.52 4.31
CA ASP A 398 13.67 7.39 3.52
C ASP A 398 14.33 7.76 2.18
N SER A 399 13.58 8.48 1.35
CA SER A 399 14.06 9.09 0.11
C SER A 399 15.23 10.05 0.31
N ALA A 400 15.43 10.64 1.48
CA ALA A 400 16.52 11.55 1.77
C ALA A 400 17.79 10.86 2.33
N GLY A 401 17.75 9.53 2.49
CA GLY A 401 18.83 8.70 3.00
C GLY A 401 18.91 8.64 4.53
N ASN A 402 17.90 9.12 5.27
CA ASN A 402 17.85 8.97 6.72
C ASN A 402 17.38 7.57 7.11
N GLU A 403 18.14 6.91 7.98
CA GLU A 403 17.84 5.54 8.44
C GLU A 403 16.66 5.53 9.42
N LEU A 404 15.90 4.43 9.43
CA LEU A 404 14.72 4.22 10.27
C LEU A 404 15.02 4.47 11.75
N ALA A 405 14.19 5.32 12.37
CA ALA A 405 14.17 5.51 13.80
C ALA A 405 13.01 4.71 14.40
N GLY A 406 13.24 3.42 14.62
CA GLY A 406 12.25 2.49 15.14
C GLY A 406 11.87 2.69 16.60
N ASN A 407 11.58 1.59 17.30
CA ASN A 407 11.08 1.60 18.68
C ASN A 407 12.08 1.04 19.70
N GLN A 408 13.33 0.79 19.29
CA GLN A 408 14.40 0.30 20.19
C GLN A 408 15.28 1.41 20.77
N ASP A 409 15.16 2.65 20.30
CA ASP A 409 15.82 3.83 20.87
C ASP A 409 14.92 5.07 20.75
N ASN A 410 15.40 6.20 21.27
CA ASN A 410 14.78 7.50 21.11
C ASN A 410 14.79 7.98 19.65
N THR A 411 13.97 8.99 19.38
CA THR A 411 13.64 9.35 18.02
C THR A 411 14.76 10.00 17.20
N ALA A 412 15.86 10.38 17.83
CA ALA A 412 17.01 10.96 17.16
C ALA A 412 18.00 9.91 16.60
N ASN A 413 17.90 8.66 17.05
CA ASN A 413 18.83 7.59 16.70
C ASN A 413 18.20 6.59 15.73
N ALA A 414 19.01 6.07 14.81
CA ALA A 414 18.63 4.91 14.00
C ALA A 414 18.45 3.69 14.92
N SER A 415 17.36 2.97 14.75
CA SER A 415 17.09 1.75 15.49
C SER A 415 16.02 0.92 14.79
N ASP A 416 16.03 -0.39 15.02
CA ASP A 416 15.05 -1.29 14.42
C ASP A 416 13.65 -0.99 14.96
N TYR A 417 12.63 -1.29 14.15
CA TYR A 417 11.26 -1.36 14.62
C TYR A 417 10.86 -2.82 14.80
N ILE A 418 10.57 -3.21 16.04
CA ILE A 418 10.30 -4.60 16.41
C ILE A 418 8.90 -4.70 17.03
N TRP A 419 8.09 -5.61 16.53
CA TRP A 419 6.83 -6.01 17.16
C TRP A 419 6.65 -7.52 17.11
N MET A 420 5.76 -8.01 17.98
CA MET A 420 5.50 -9.43 18.11
C MET A 420 4.01 -9.71 18.10
N PHE A 421 3.64 -10.84 17.52
CA PHE A 421 2.27 -11.34 17.57
C PHE A 421 2.24 -12.86 17.72
N THR A 422 1.13 -13.39 18.23
CA THR A 422 0.89 -14.83 18.39
C THR A 422 -0.30 -15.25 17.55
N THR A 423 -0.11 -16.30 16.77
CA THR A 423 -1.09 -16.78 15.82
C THR A 423 -2.18 -17.65 16.45
N THR A 424 -3.34 -17.67 15.81
CA THR A 424 -4.49 -18.53 16.08
C THR A 424 -5.01 -19.13 14.77
N ALA A 425 -5.99 -20.02 14.86
CA ALA A 425 -6.59 -20.66 13.70
C ALA A 425 -6.97 -19.65 12.60
N ALA A 426 -6.84 -20.09 11.34
CA ALA A 426 -7.15 -19.26 10.18
C ALA A 426 -8.58 -18.72 10.24
N VAL A 427 -8.76 -17.46 9.83
CA VAL A 427 -10.09 -16.91 9.60
C VAL A 427 -10.59 -17.46 8.27
N VAL A 428 -11.85 -17.89 8.26
CA VAL A 428 -12.50 -18.40 7.04
C VAL A 428 -12.63 -17.23 6.07
N PRO A 429 -12.19 -17.39 4.80
CA PRO A 429 -12.36 -16.37 3.77
C PRO A 429 -13.81 -15.88 3.68
N ASP A 430 -13.99 -14.56 3.66
CA ASP A 430 -15.27 -13.90 3.43
C ASP A 430 -15.04 -12.67 2.55
N ASN A 431 -15.92 -12.47 1.58
CA ASN A 431 -15.67 -11.52 0.51
C ASN A 431 -15.75 -10.08 1.03
N ILE A 432 -14.85 -9.24 0.54
CA ILE A 432 -14.94 -7.80 0.77
C ILE A 432 -16.04 -7.19 -0.10
N SER A 433 -16.54 -6.02 0.28
CA SER A 433 -17.51 -5.27 -0.53
C SER A 433 -17.37 -3.77 -0.32
N VAL A 434 -17.73 -2.96 -1.32
CA VAL A 434 -17.84 -1.51 -1.13
C VAL A 434 -19.08 -1.21 -0.29
N GLN A 435 -18.87 -0.60 0.88
CA GLN A 435 -19.90 -0.19 1.81
C GLN A 435 -20.51 1.17 1.42
N SER A 436 -19.67 2.12 0.98
CA SER A 436 -20.09 3.45 0.57
C SER A 436 -19.09 4.08 -0.39
N THR A 437 -19.54 5.06 -1.17
CA THR A 437 -18.69 5.85 -2.06
C THR A 437 -18.88 7.34 -1.82
N ASP A 438 -17.83 8.10 -2.09
CA ASP A 438 -17.88 9.56 -2.20
C ASP A 438 -17.11 10.02 -3.44
N PRO A 439 -17.73 10.55 -4.48
CA PRO A 439 -19.13 10.92 -4.53
C PRO A 439 -20.09 9.73 -4.41
N ILE A 440 -21.21 9.95 -3.73
CA ILE A 440 -22.24 8.92 -3.55
C ILE A 440 -22.90 8.58 -4.88
N ASP A 441 -23.19 7.29 -5.09
CA ASP A 441 -23.95 6.80 -6.23
C ASP A 441 -25.32 7.52 -6.34
N ALA A 442 -25.51 8.24 -7.45
CA ALA A 442 -26.75 8.92 -7.86
C ALA A 442 -27.32 10.01 -6.90
N GLY A 443 -26.95 11.28 -7.18
CA GLY A 443 -27.97 12.27 -7.57
C GLY A 443 -28.44 13.35 -6.60
N PHE A 444 -27.70 13.74 -5.55
CA PHE A 444 -28.17 14.83 -4.68
C PHE A 444 -27.17 15.93 -4.28
N MET A 445 -25.88 15.84 -4.64
CA MET A 445 -24.94 16.95 -4.39
C MET A 445 -24.03 17.18 -5.60
N ALA A 446 -23.89 18.44 -5.97
CA ALA A 446 -22.87 18.91 -6.91
C ALA A 446 -21.49 18.45 -6.44
N VAL A 447 -20.80 17.64 -7.24
CA VAL A 447 -19.44 17.18 -6.95
C VAL A 447 -18.46 18.21 -7.48
N CYS A 448 -17.50 18.59 -6.65
CA CYS A 448 -16.52 19.57 -7.03
C CYS A 448 -15.60 19.02 -8.12
N PRO A 449 -15.21 19.84 -9.10
CA PRO A 449 -14.26 19.42 -10.12
C PRO A 449 -12.92 18.93 -9.54
N ASN A 450 -12.54 19.38 -8.35
CA ASN A 450 -11.33 18.96 -7.63
C ASN A 450 -11.60 17.89 -6.56
N ALA A 451 -12.79 17.27 -6.54
CA ALA A 451 -13.10 16.25 -5.55
C ALA A 451 -12.24 15.00 -5.77
N SER A 452 -11.70 14.48 -4.68
CA SER A 452 -11.25 13.10 -4.60
C SER A 452 -12.44 12.14 -4.73
N ILE A 453 -12.21 10.94 -5.23
CA ILE A 453 -13.20 9.89 -5.40
C ILE A 453 -12.83 8.74 -4.46
N ASN A 454 -13.74 8.33 -3.60
CA ASN A 454 -13.50 7.45 -2.47
C ASN A 454 -14.41 6.23 -2.53
N ALA A 455 -13.87 5.08 -2.12
CA ALA A 455 -14.61 3.86 -1.86
C ALA A 455 -14.24 3.35 -0.46
N THR A 456 -15.23 3.25 0.42
CA THR A 456 -15.10 2.63 1.75
C THR A 456 -15.53 1.18 1.66
N PHE A 457 -14.71 0.27 2.18
CA PHE A 457 -14.92 -1.17 2.09
C PHE A 457 -15.36 -1.76 3.44
N ASP A 458 -16.32 -2.68 3.38
CA ASP A 458 -16.53 -3.67 4.43
C ASP A 458 -15.52 -4.79 4.23
N VAL A 459 -14.66 -4.99 5.23
CA VAL A 459 -13.59 -6.00 5.24
C VAL A 459 -13.84 -6.97 6.40
N PRO A 460 -14.61 -8.05 6.18
CA PRO A 460 -15.11 -8.90 7.27
C PRO A 460 -14.02 -9.64 8.06
N SER A 461 -12.84 -9.81 7.47
CA SER A 461 -11.66 -10.38 8.13
C SER A 461 -11.13 -9.50 9.27
N GLY A 462 -11.47 -8.21 9.27
CA GLY A 462 -10.94 -7.22 10.20
C GLY A 462 -9.52 -6.76 9.87
N THR A 463 -8.91 -7.24 8.79
CA THR A 463 -7.64 -6.75 8.29
C THR A 463 -7.83 -5.49 7.43
N ARG A 464 -6.72 -4.86 7.03
CA ARG A 464 -6.73 -3.76 6.04
C ARG A 464 -6.91 -4.31 4.62
N LEU A 465 -7.25 -3.43 3.68
CA LEU A 465 -7.09 -3.71 2.25
C LEU A 465 -5.61 -3.95 1.93
N ASN A 466 -5.34 -4.83 0.97
CA ASN A 466 -3.99 -5.07 0.50
C ASN A 466 -3.57 -3.90 -0.42
N PRO A 467 -2.59 -3.06 0.01
CA PRO A 467 -2.18 -1.89 -0.75
C PRO A 467 -1.61 -2.25 -2.13
N THR A 468 -1.10 -3.47 -2.34
CA THR A 468 -0.59 -3.89 -3.66
C THR A 468 -1.71 -4.08 -4.69
N THR A 469 -2.95 -4.28 -4.22
CA THR A 469 -4.13 -4.50 -5.07
C THR A 469 -5.01 -3.27 -5.24
N VAL A 470 -4.66 -2.14 -4.61
CA VAL A 470 -5.41 -0.88 -4.70
C VAL A 470 -4.58 0.11 -5.51
N ASN A 471 -4.84 0.18 -6.81
CA ASN A 471 -4.03 0.87 -7.79
C ASN A 471 -4.87 1.33 -9.00
N ASP A 472 -4.23 1.90 -10.00
CA ASP A 472 -4.84 2.46 -11.20
C ASP A 472 -5.46 1.41 -12.14
N MET A 473 -5.16 0.13 -11.97
CA MET A 473 -5.82 -0.97 -12.69
C MET A 473 -7.12 -1.40 -12.01
N THR A 474 -7.25 -1.15 -10.71
CA THR A 474 -8.37 -1.64 -9.88
C THR A 474 -9.33 -0.53 -9.44
N PHE A 475 -8.92 0.73 -9.49
CA PHE A 475 -9.76 1.90 -9.24
C PHE A 475 -9.81 2.77 -10.51
N LEU A 476 -10.78 2.47 -11.37
CA LEU A 476 -10.91 3.07 -12.70
C LEU A 476 -11.94 4.19 -12.70
N VAL A 477 -11.61 5.34 -13.29
CA VAL A 477 -12.52 6.48 -13.48
C VAL A 477 -12.55 6.86 -14.95
N VAL A 478 -13.72 6.86 -15.57
CA VAL A 478 -13.90 7.21 -17.00
C VAL A 478 -15.08 8.14 -17.20
N GLU A 479 -15.08 8.93 -18.28
CA GLU A 479 -16.30 9.63 -18.68
C GLU A 479 -17.37 8.64 -19.15
N GLU A 480 -18.56 8.68 -18.54
CA GLU A 480 -19.64 7.73 -18.87
C GLU A 480 -20.07 7.87 -20.34
N ALA A 481 -20.11 9.10 -20.86
CA ALA A 481 -20.50 9.37 -22.24
C ALA A 481 -19.43 8.98 -23.27
N ASN A 482 -18.17 8.85 -22.86
CA ASN A 482 -17.05 8.48 -23.70
C ASN A 482 -16.01 7.67 -22.90
N PRO A 483 -16.21 6.35 -22.72
CA PRO A 483 -15.33 5.53 -21.88
C PRO A 483 -13.86 5.44 -22.31
N LEU A 484 -13.52 5.96 -23.50
CA LEU A 484 -12.13 6.12 -23.94
C LEU A 484 -11.42 7.31 -23.29
N ASN A 485 -12.18 8.24 -22.69
CA ASN A 485 -11.67 9.33 -21.88
C ASN A 485 -11.55 8.83 -20.44
N THR A 486 -10.41 8.24 -20.11
CA THR A 486 -10.04 7.85 -18.74
C THR A 486 -9.54 9.06 -17.97
N VAL A 487 -9.90 9.18 -16.69
CA VAL A 487 -9.29 10.13 -15.76
C VAL A 487 -8.04 9.47 -15.20
N THR A 488 -6.90 10.12 -15.31
CA THR A 488 -5.66 9.65 -14.69
C THR A 488 -5.63 10.07 -13.23
N ALA A 489 -5.21 9.16 -12.34
CA ALA A 489 -4.97 9.50 -10.93
C ALA A 489 -3.64 10.26 -10.78
N GLU A 490 -3.62 11.28 -9.91
CA GLU A 490 -2.38 11.76 -9.30
C GLU A 490 -1.86 10.70 -8.33
N SER A 491 -2.74 10.22 -7.46
CA SER A 491 -2.47 9.15 -6.50
C SER A 491 -3.74 8.34 -6.23
N ILE A 492 -3.53 7.08 -5.84
CA ILE A 492 -4.56 6.25 -5.22
C ILE A 492 -4.04 5.87 -3.84
N GLU A 493 -4.69 6.39 -2.83
CA GLU A 493 -4.25 6.32 -1.44
C GLU A 493 -5.19 5.42 -0.65
N LEU A 494 -4.61 4.69 0.30
CA LEU A 494 -5.37 4.03 1.35
C LEU A 494 -5.31 4.89 2.61
N ASP A 495 -6.43 5.04 3.29
CA ASP A 495 -6.43 5.80 4.54
C ASP A 495 -5.47 5.16 5.55
N VAL A 496 -4.72 6.03 6.23
CA VAL A 496 -3.71 5.57 7.18
C VAL A 496 -4.36 4.88 8.38
N ASP A 497 -5.44 5.41 8.93
CA ASP A 497 -6.00 4.96 10.20
C ASP A 497 -6.57 3.53 10.15
N THR A 498 -7.35 3.22 9.11
CA THR A 498 -8.08 1.95 9.00
C THR A 498 -7.62 1.08 7.83
N GLY A 499 -7.08 1.67 6.76
CA GLY A 499 -6.75 0.97 5.53
C GLY A 499 -7.97 0.35 4.83
N THR A 500 -9.17 0.88 5.08
CA THR A 500 -10.43 0.39 4.48
C THR A 500 -11.07 1.39 3.53
N ILE A 501 -10.50 2.58 3.41
CA ILE A 501 -10.94 3.60 2.45
C ILE A 501 -9.87 3.76 1.39
N ALA A 502 -10.23 3.52 0.13
CA ALA A 502 -9.41 3.86 -1.03
C ALA A 502 -9.84 5.22 -1.59
N THR A 503 -8.89 6.09 -1.88
CA THR A 503 -9.07 7.46 -2.35
C THR A 503 -8.33 7.65 -3.65
N PHE A 504 -9.05 7.86 -4.74
CA PHE A 504 -8.54 8.29 -6.03
C PHE A 504 -8.49 9.82 -6.06
N ILE A 505 -7.30 10.38 -6.24
CA ILE A 505 -7.09 11.83 -6.42
C ILE A 505 -6.87 12.08 -7.91
N PRO A 506 -7.75 12.81 -8.63
CA PRO A 506 -7.56 13.09 -10.04
C PRO A 506 -6.31 13.92 -10.33
N GLN A 507 -5.50 13.50 -11.31
CA GLN A 507 -4.33 14.23 -11.79
C GLN A 507 -4.67 15.61 -12.34
N THR A 508 -5.85 15.74 -12.93
CA THR A 508 -6.36 17.03 -13.38
C THR A 508 -7.75 17.21 -12.84
N GLN A 509 -8.10 18.46 -12.57
CA GLN A 509 -9.46 18.84 -12.24
C GLN A 509 -10.44 18.22 -13.25
N LEU A 510 -11.46 17.53 -12.74
CA LEU A 510 -12.54 16.93 -13.50
C LEU A 510 -13.29 18.02 -14.30
N ASP A 511 -13.70 17.67 -15.51
CA ASP A 511 -14.45 18.58 -16.36
C ASP A 511 -15.85 18.85 -15.80
N GLN A 512 -16.28 20.11 -15.87
CA GLN A 512 -17.58 20.54 -15.36
C GLN A 512 -18.72 20.01 -16.23
N ASP A 513 -19.84 19.70 -15.58
CA ASP A 513 -21.05 19.13 -16.17
C ASP A 513 -20.79 17.78 -16.88
N VAL A 514 -19.72 17.07 -16.50
CA VAL A 514 -19.36 15.75 -17.01
C VAL A 514 -19.75 14.68 -15.99
N THR A 515 -20.36 13.60 -16.49
CA THR A 515 -20.69 12.43 -15.67
C THR A 515 -19.59 11.39 -15.82
N TYR A 516 -19.02 11.02 -14.69
CA TYR A 516 -17.98 10.01 -14.57
C TYR A 516 -18.58 8.71 -14.08
N GLN A 517 -18.13 7.61 -14.66
CA GLN A 517 -18.34 6.27 -14.17
C GLN A 517 -17.07 5.82 -13.46
N VAL A 518 -17.24 5.28 -12.27
CA VAL A 518 -16.16 4.72 -11.47
C VAL A 518 -16.38 3.23 -11.32
N THR A 519 -15.30 2.47 -11.42
CA THR A 519 -15.29 1.01 -11.26
C THR A 519 -14.21 0.65 -10.25
N ILE A 520 -14.60 0.04 -9.14
CA ILE A 520 -13.69 -0.82 -8.36
C ILE A 520 -13.74 -2.20 -9.00
N VAL A 521 -12.60 -2.70 -9.46
CA VAL A 521 -12.48 -4.01 -10.10
C VAL A 521 -12.57 -5.12 -9.04
N GLY A 522 -13.43 -6.10 -9.30
CA GLY A 522 -13.56 -7.32 -8.51
C GLY A 522 -12.90 -8.53 -9.19
N GLY A 523 -13.05 -9.70 -8.56
CA GLY A 523 -12.52 -10.97 -9.02
C GLY A 523 -11.03 -11.16 -8.73
N ALA A 524 -10.42 -12.07 -9.50
CA ALA A 524 -9.05 -12.54 -9.26
C ALA A 524 -7.98 -11.45 -9.39
N ASP A 525 -8.22 -10.45 -10.23
CA ASP A 525 -7.31 -9.32 -10.48
C ASP A 525 -7.79 -8.03 -9.81
N GLY A 526 -8.84 -8.12 -8.97
CA GLY A 526 -9.47 -6.98 -8.30
C GLY A 526 -8.84 -6.62 -6.96
N VAL A 527 -9.49 -5.68 -6.26
CA VAL A 527 -9.12 -5.28 -4.90
C VAL A 527 -9.27 -6.46 -3.94
N LYS A 528 -8.29 -6.64 -3.05
CA LYS A 528 -8.29 -7.70 -2.01
C LYS A 528 -7.93 -7.15 -0.64
N ASP A 529 -8.22 -7.93 0.41
CA ASP A 529 -7.68 -7.69 1.75
C ASP A 529 -6.33 -8.40 2.00
N LEU A 530 -5.77 -8.21 3.20
CA LEU A 530 -4.50 -8.79 3.63
C LEU A 530 -4.59 -10.25 4.12
N ILE A 531 -5.73 -10.93 3.97
CA ILE A 531 -5.77 -12.39 4.19
C ILE A 531 -4.99 -13.08 3.05
N VAL A 532 -4.49 -14.29 3.29
CA VAL A 532 -3.71 -15.07 2.31
C VAL A 532 -4.35 -16.45 2.10
N PRO A 533 -4.90 -16.75 0.90
CA PRO A 533 -5.08 -15.84 -0.24
C PRO A 533 -6.09 -14.72 0.09
N GLY A 534 -5.88 -13.54 -0.53
CA GLY A 534 -6.71 -12.35 -0.30
C GLY A 534 -8.18 -12.59 -0.59
N ASN A 535 -9.05 -12.12 0.32
CA ASN A 535 -10.47 -12.12 0.06
C ASN A 535 -10.78 -11.11 -1.04
N GLU A 536 -11.58 -11.54 -2.02
CA GLU A 536 -11.87 -10.75 -3.22
C GLU A 536 -13.23 -10.06 -3.08
N MET A 537 -13.38 -8.94 -3.77
CA MET A 537 -14.70 -8.45 -4.13
C MET A 537 -15.21 -9.26 -5.33
N LEU A 538 -16.30 -10.03 -5.21
CA LEU A 538 -16.66 -11.03 -6.24
C LEU A 538 -16.98 -10.46 -7.64
N GLU A 539 -17.50 -9.24 -7.70
CA GLU A 539 -17.95 -8.58 -8.92
C GLU A 539 -17.52 -7.11 -8.85
N ASP A 540 -17.30 -6.49 -10.01
CA ASP A 540 -16.99 -5.06 -10.08
C ASP A 540 -18.07 -4.22 -9.37
N TYR A 541 -17.62 -3.25 -8.59
CA TYR A 541 -18.51 -2.24 -8.02
C TYR A 541 -18.46 -0.99 -8.88
N VAL A 542 -19.59 -0.64 -9.50
CA VAL A 542 -19.69 0.46 -10.46
C VAL A 542 -20.69 1.50 -9.95
N TRP A 543 -20.29 2.76 -9.95
CA TRP A 543 -21.19 3.88 -9.68
C TRP A 543 -20.91 5.08 -10.60
N THR A 544 -21.82 6.04 -10.61
CA THR A 544 -21.62 7.28 -11.38
C THR A 544 -21.84 8.53 -10.54
N PHE A 545 -21.15 9.61 -10.94
CA PHE A 545 -21.35 10.93 -10.37
C PHE A 545 -21.14 12.03 -11.43
N THR A 546 -21.70 13.21 -11.21
CA THR A 546 -21.54 14.36 -12.11
C THR A 546 -20.73 15.45 -11.40
N ALA A 547 -19.61 15.84 -12.00
CA ALA A 547 -18.86 17.01 -11.56
C ALA A 547 -19.63 18.28 -11.98
N GLU A 548 -19.91 19.18 -11.06
CA GLU A 548 -20.68 20.42 -11.30
C GLU A 548 -19.85 21.64 -10.88
N ALA A 549 -20.18 22.83 -11.42
CA ALA A 549 -19.50 24.05 -11.03
C ALA A 549 -19.62 24.30 -9.50
N PRO A 550 -18.57 24.83 -8.84
CA PRO A 550 -18.57 25.01 -7.40
C PRO A 550 -19.72 25.94 -6.95
N VAL A 551 -20.74 25.33 -6.35
CA VAL A 551 -21.67 25.99 -5.42
C VAL A 551 -21.16 25.73 -3.99
N GLU A 552 -21.84 26.24 -2.96
CA GLU A 552 -21.41 26.24 -1.53
C GLU A 552 -20.88 24.89 -0.96
N SER A 553 -21.00 23.76 -1.68
CA SER A 553 -20.46 22.44 -1.36
C SER A 553 -18.97 22.23 -1.70
N CYS A 554 -18.30 23.16 -2.40
CA CYS A 554 -16.87 23.05 -2.78
C CYS A 554 -15.96 23.87 -1.90
N LEU A 555 -16.04 23.60 -0.59
CA LEU A 555 -15.21 24.27 0.40
C LEU A 555 -13.78 23.78 0.29
N LEU A 556 -12.87 24.71 0.00
CA LEU A 556 -11.46 24.51 0.22
C LEU A 556 -11.12 24.89 1.67
N PRO A 557 -10.22 24.16 2.34
CA PRO A 557 -9.70 24.60 3.62
C PRO A 557 -9.03 25.98 3.46
N PRO A 558 -9.20 26.92 4.40
CA PRO A 558 -8.48 28.18 4.38
C PRO A 558 -6.97 27.93 4.44
N ASP A 559 -6.21 28.66 3.63
CA ASP A 559 -4.76 28.69 3.73
C ASP A 559 -4.34 29.28 5.08
N LEU A 560 -3.69 28.46 5.90
CA LEU A 560 -3.15 28.85 7.21
C LEU A 560 -1.77 29.49 7.12
N GLY A 561 -1.11 29.44 5.95
CA GLY A 561 0.20 30.03 5.72
C GLY A 561 1.21 29.69 6.84
N THR A 562 1.89 30.72 7.34
CA THR A 562 2.93 30.55 8.37
C THR A 562 2.37 30.23 9.76
N VAL A 563 1.05 30.29 10.01
CA VAL A 563 0.48 29.87 11.30
C VAL A 563 0.17 28.37 11.36
N ALA A 564 0.29 27.64 10.25
CA ALA A 564 0.06 26.21 10.19
C ALA A 564 0.83 25.37 11.24
N PRO A 565 2.12 25.59 11.55
CA PRO A 565 2.80 24.76 12.55
C PRO A 565 2.39 25.07 14.02
N PHE A 566 1.60 26.11 14.27
CA PHE A 566 1.30 26.57 15.63
C PHE A 566 0.11 25.84 16.24
N GLY A 567 0.35 25.10 17.34
CA GLY A 567 -0.72 24.52 18.16
C GLY A 567 -1.37 25.54 19.09
N ASN A 568 -0.61 26.56 19.51
CA ASN A 568 -1.07 27.62 20.41
C ASN A 568 -0.59 28.98 19.92
N PHE A 569 -1.51 29.90 19.63
CA PHE A 569 -1.16 31.27 19.26
C PHE A 569 -1.90 32.31 20.10
N GLY A 570 -1.18 32.98 20.99
CA GLY A 570 -1.67 33.92 22.01
C GLY A 570 -1.83 35.38 21.58
N GLY A 571 -2.09 35.63 20.30
CA GLY A 571 -2.35 36.96 19.75
C GLY A 571 -1.36 38.02 20.22
N THR A 572 -1.88 39.14 20.71
CA THR A 572 -1.10 40.27 21.26
C THR A 572 -0.95 40.26 22.78
N ALA A 573 -1.50 39.25 23.48
CA ALA A 573 -1.59 39.23 24.94
C ALA A 573 -0.78 38.11 25.62
N GLY A 574 -0.15 37.22 24.85
CA GLY A 574 0.68 36.13 25.35
C GLY A 574 -0.07 34.80 25.50
N ALA A 575 0.56 33.84 26.16
CA ALA A 575 0.00 32.52 26.40
C ALA A 575 0.21 32.11 27.86
N THR A 576 -0.74 31.39 28.44
CA THR A 576 -0.70 31.02 29.85
C THR A 576 -0.99 29.53 30.02
N ASN A 577 -0.07 28.82 30.66
CA ASN A 577 -0.31 27.49 31.18
C ASN A 577 -0.44 27.55 32.71
N GLU A 578 -1.42 26.82 33.25
CA GLU A 578 -1.62 26.63 34.69
C GLU A 578 -1.61 25.14 35.09
N GLY A 579 -1.17 24.24 34.21
CA GLY A 579 -1.11 22.78 34.43
C GLY A 579 0.30 22.19 34.38
N LEU A 580 0.45 20.96 34.89
CA LEU A 580 1.69 20.18 34.90
C LEU A 580 1.75 19.11 33.80
N LEU A 581 0.60 18.80 33.19
CA LEU A 581 0.44 17.77 32.17
C LEU A 581 0.16 18.38 30.80
N THR A 582 0.48 19.67 30.62
CA THR A 582 0.27 20.37 29.35
C THR A 582 1.40 20.01 28.40
N ILE A 583 1.04 19.59 27.17
CA ILE A 583 1.98 19.26 26.11
C ILE A 583 1.47 19.91 24.80
N ILE A 584 2.33 20.68 24.14
CA ILE A 584 2.06 21.24 22.82
C ILE A 584 2.94 20.51 21.79
N ASN A 585 2.34 19.63 21.00
CA ASN A 585 2.96 18.96 19.87
C ASN A 585 2.83 19.86 18.62
N GLY A 586 3.66 20.91 18.61
CA GLY A 586 3.71 21.95 17.59
C GLY A 586 4.34 23.23 18.14
N ASP A 587 4.35 24.29 17.35
CA ASP A 587 4.89 25.58 17.75
C ASP A 587 3.92 26.36 18.66
N LEU A 588 4.47 27.27 19.46
CA LEU A 588 3.71 28.26 20.23
C LEU A 588 4.14 29.66 19.82
N GLY A 589 3.17 30.58 19.71
CA GLY A 589 3.43 31.92 19.19
C GLY A 589 2.65 33.03 19.89
N THR A 590 3.22 34.22 19.91
CA THR A 590 2.50 35.47 20.24
C THR A 590 3.32 36.66 19.75
N THR A 591 2.66 37.75 19.37
CA THR A 591 3.34 39.03 19.10
C THR A 591 3.64 39.80 20.39
N ALA A 592 3.29 39.26 21.56
CA ALA A 592 3.62 39.81 22.86
C ALA A 592 5.07 39.50 23.26
N ALA A 593 5.58 40.24 24.25
CA ALA A 593 6.90 39.97 24.82
C ALA A 593 6.94 38.58 25.49
N SER A 594 8.11 37.91 25.49
CA SER A 594 8.30 36.62 26.16
C SER A 594 7.84 36.58 27.61
N THR A 595 7.89 37.72 28.31
CA THR A 595 7.43 37.85 29.70
C THR A 595 5.92 37.69 29.89
N LEU A 596 5.14 37.70 28.81
CA LEU A 596 3.71 37.43 28.79
C LEU A 596 3.37 36.00 28.38
N VAL A 597 4.39 35.18 28.08
CA VAL A 597 4.25 33.73 28.03
C VAL A 597 4.60 33.19 29.42
N THR A 598 3.71 32.37 29.98
CA THR A 598 3.85 31.87 31.35
C THR A 598 3.53 30.38 31.44
N GLY A 599 4.32 29.65 32.21
CA GLY A 599 4.12 28.22 32.47
C GLY A 599 4.57 27.28 31.35
N PHE A 600 5.52 27.68 30.50
CA PHE A 600 5.98 26.83 29.40
C PHE A 600 7.50 26.61 29.43
N VAL A 601 7.93 25.47 28.89
CA VAL A 601 9.32 25.10 28.63
C VAL A 601 9.40 24.58 27.21
N SER A 602 10.25 25.21 26.37
CA SER A 602 10.55 24.72 25.02
C SER A 602 11.71 23.73 25.01
N GLU A 603 12.77 24.03 25.75
CA GLU A 603 13.94 23.17 25.91
C GLU A 603 14.63 23.44 27.25
N PRO A 604 15.55 22.57 27.71
CA PRO A 604 16.23 22.76 28.99
C PRO A 604 16.93 24.13 29.11
N GLY A 605 16.44 24.98 30.03
CA GLY A 605 16.94 26.33 30.26
C GLY A 605 16.12 27.45 29.59
N CYS A 606 15.18 27.11 28.70
CA CYS A 606 14.25 28.03 28.04
C CYS A 606 12.89 27.99 28.73
N GLU A 607 12.86 28.58 29.92
CA GLU A 607 11.70 28.57 30.81
C GLU A 607 10.96 29.92 30.75
N TYR A 608 9.65 29.87 30.51
CA TYR A 608 8.79 31.03 30.41
C TYR A 608 7.96 31.16 31.69
N THR A 609 8.52 31.81 32.72
CA THR A 609 7.87 32.06 34.02
C THR A 609 7.18 30.81 34.61
N ILE A 610 7.97 29.78 34.89
CA ILE A 610 7.48 28.52 35.47
C ILE A 610 7.44 28.55 37.00
N THR A 611 6.57 27.72 37.55
CA THR A 611 6.46 27.38 38.97
C THR A 611 6.28 25.87 39.10
N THR A 612 6.28 25.33 40.32
CA THR A 612 6.03 23.91 40.56
C THR A 612 4.61 23.44 40.24
N LEU A 613 3.74 24.31 39.74
CA LEU A 613 2.32 24.01 39.47
C LEU A 613 1.91 24.27 38.01
N ASN A 614 2.80 24.76 37.15
CA ASN A 614 2.43 25.18 35.80
C ASN A 614 3.54 24.96 34.77
N GLU A 615 4.23 23.82 34.82
CA GLU A 615 5.30 23.48 33.88
C GLU A 615 4.74 22.66 32.72
N GLY A 616 4.48 23.31 31.59
CA GLY A 616 3.97 22.68 30.36
C GLY A 616 5.07 22.60 29.29
N GLN A 617 5.10 21.48 28.56
CA GLN A 617 6.10 21.21 27.54
C GLN A 617 5.64 21.68 26.16
N VAL A 618 6.55 22.26 25.37
CA VAL A 618 6.34 22.57 23.95
C VAL A 618 7.36 21.77 23.15
N ASN A 619 6.89 20.88 22.27
CA ASN A 619 7.72 20.04 21.41
C ASN A 619 8.07 20.69 20.07
N GLY A 620 7.64 21.94 19.85
CA GLY A 620 8.13 22.85 18.83
C GLY A 620 8.89 24.04 19.42
N LYS A 621 8.94 25.16 18.69
CA LYS A 621 9.58 26.40 19.12
C LYS A 621 8.58 27.41 19.69
N ILE A 622 9.08 28.35 20.50
CA ILE A 622 8.28 29.45 21.07
C ILE A 622 8.67 30.79 20.43
N TYR A 623 7.79 31.34 19.61
CA TYR A 623 7.99 32.60 18.88
C TYR A 623 7.34 33.78 19.60
N THR A 624 8.15 34.73 20.04
CA THR A 624 7.74 35.86 20.89
C THR A 624 8.48 37.13 20.54
N ALA A 625 7.96 38.28 20.98
CA ALA A 625 8.69 39.55 20.92
C ALA A 625 9.74 39.66 22.05
N PRO A 626 10.77 40.51 21.89
CA PRO A 626 11.78 40.73 22.91
C PRO A 626 11.24 41.13 24.29
N PRO A 627 11.99 40.81 25.37
CA PRO A 627 13.33 40.20 25.40
C PRO A 627 13.30 38.66 25.43
N PRO A 628 14.47 37.99 25.31
CA PRO A 628 14.59 36.56 25.60
C PRO A 628 14.05 36.17 26.98
N PRO A 629 13.45 34.97 27.14
CA PRO A 629 12.82 34.54 28.39
C PRO A 629 13.85 34.35 29.51
N THR A 630 15.02 33.81 29.17
CA THR A 630 16.14 33.59 30.06
C THR A 630 17.45 33.97 29.37
N VAL A 631 18.52 34.10 30.15
CA VAL A 631 19.87 34.33 29.62
C VAL A 631 20.44 33.11 28.90
N ALA A 632 19.87 31.92 29.12
CA ALA A 632 20.32 30.67 28.50
C ALA A 632 19.78 30.50 27.08
N CYS A 633 18.77 31.29 26.69
CA CYS A 633 18.06 31.14 25.41
C CYS A 633 18.07 32.45 24.63
N PRO A 634 19.24 32.97 24.25
CA PRO A 634 19.35 34.25 23.54
C PRO A 634 18.72 34.24 22.14
N GLN A 635 18.44 33.06 21.58
CA GLN A 635 17.77 32.86 20.30
C GLN A 635 16.25 33.11 20.37
N ASP A 636 15.65 32.99 21.55
CA ASP A 636 14.22 33.19 21.77
C ASP A 636 13.93 34.65 22.11
N GLY A 637 12.72 35.14 21.86
CA GLY A 637 12.34 36.51 22.19
C GLY A 637 13.26 37.54 21.53
N THR A 638 13.47 37.40 20.23
CA THR A 638 14.29 38.28 19.39
C THR A 638 13.41 39.04 18.39
N ALA A 639 13.99 40.00 17.67
CA ALA A 639 13.29 40.69 16.59
C ALA A 639 12.94 39.74 15.42
N GLU A 640 13.69 38.66 15.24
CA GLU A 640 13.42 37.65 14.22
C GLU A 640 12.22 36.79 14.62
N THR A 641 12.18 36.29 15.85
CA THR A 641 11.02 35.54 16.36
C THR A 641 9.77 36.42 16.42
N GLU A 642 9.91 37.72 16.70
CA GLU A 642 8.82 38.70 16.60
C GLU A 642 8.28 38.83 15.17
N SER A 643 9.16 38.86 14.17
CA SER A 643 8.77 38.95 12.75
C SER A 643 8.01 37.71 12.31
N ILE A 644 8.48 36.51 12.70
CA ILE A 644 7.80 35.23 12.41
C ILE A 644 6.42 35.22 13.07
N ALA A 645 6.34 35.53 14.37
CA ALA A 645 5.07 35.59 15.07
C ALA A 645 4.12 36.65 14.49
N THR A 646 4.65 37.78 14.02
CA THR A 646 3.85 38.82 13.37
C THR A 646 3.24 38.34 12.06
N GLN A 647 4.01 37.63 11.23
CA GLN A 647 3.50 37.05 9.99
C GLN A 647 2.46 35.96 10.28
N ALA A 648 2.74 35.05 11.22
CA ALA A 648 1.79 34.03 11.63
C ALA A 648 0.46 34.63 12.12
N ARG A 649 0.49 35.74 12.89
CA ARG A 649 -0.73 36.44 13.30
C ARG A 649 -1.50 37.01 12.10
N LEU A 650 -0.80 37.55 11.10
CA LEU A 650 -1.43 38.08 9.88
C LEU A 650 -2.07 36.97 9.04
N ASP A 651 -1.43 35.82 8.93
CA ASP A 651 -1.97 34.67 8.21
C ASP A 651 -3.17 34.07 8.95
N ALA A 652 -3.12 33.98 10.28
CA ALA A 652 -4.27 33.61 11.11
C ALA A 652 -5.45 34.58 10.96
N GLU A 653 -5.17 35.88 10.85
CA GLU A 653 -6.17 36.92 10.60
C GLU A 653 -6.77 36.79 9.18
N ALA A 654 -5.95 36.46 8.18
CA ALA A 654 -6.41 36.20 6.82
C ALA A 654 -7.31 34.95 6.75
N ALA A 655 -6.91 33.86 7.39
CA ALA A 655 -7.71 32.64 7.52
C ALA A 655 -9.02 32.90 8.28
N TYR A 656 -9.00 33.66 9.37
CA TYR A 656 -10.22 34.08 10.06
C TYR A 656 -11.17 34.83 9.12
N ILE A 657 -10.65 35.80 8.36
CA ILE A 657 -11.44 36.62 7.44
C ILE A 657 -12.04 35.77 6.31
N SER A 658 -11.28 34.83 5.74
CA SER A 658 -11.77 33.96 4.65
C SER A 658 -12.93 33.07 5.11
N LEU A 659 -12.92 32.64 6.38
CA LEU A 659 -13.98 31.83 6.98
C LEU A 659 -15.24 32.62 7.38
N THR A 660 -15.24 33.96 7.35
CA THR A 660 -16.41 34.74 7.78
C THR A 660 -17.61 34.57 6.84
N PRO A 661 -18.86 34.75 7.33
CA PRO A 661 -20.04 34.72 6.47
C PRO A 661 -20.02 35.72 5.29
N ALA A 662 -19.15 36.74 5.34
CA ALA A 662 -19.00 37.71 4.27
C ALA A 662 -18.18 37.17 3.08
N ASN A 663 -17.20 36.31 3.34
CA ASN A 663 -16.32 35.73 2.33
C ASN A 663 -16.67 34.27 2.00
N LEU A 664 -17.31 33.58 2.95
CA LEU A 664 -17.82 32.22 2.81
C LEU A 664 -19.30 32.17 3.22
N PRO A 665 -20.22 32.72 2.40
CA PRO A 665 -21.66 32.69 2.68
C PRO A 665 -22.24 31.28 2.51
N GLY A 666 -23.44 31.04 3.02
CA GLY A 666 -24.17 29.78 2.81
C GLY A 666 -24.41 28.93 4.06
N GLY A 667 -23.92 29.37 5.22
CA GLY A 667 -23.94 28.53 6.41
C GLY A 667 -25.33 28.15 6.90
N GLN A 668 -25.51 26.86 7.14
CA GLN A 668 -26.74 26.26 7.63
C GLN A 668 -26.85 26.43 9.15
N ASN A 669 -28.07 26.56 9.68
CA ASN A 669 -28.30 26.42 11.12
C ASN A 669 -28.66 24.95 11.41
N PRO A 670 -27.80 24.19 12.12
CA PRO A 670 -28.06 22.78 12.44
C PRO A 670 -29.19 22.59 13.49
N GLY A 671 -29.70 23.68 14.08
CA GLY A 671 -30.81 23.69 15.03
C GLY A 671 -30.34 23.77 16.48
N ASN A 672 -30.98 24.65 17.27
CA ASN A 672 -30.81 24.85 18.71
C ASN A 672 -29.48 25.43 19.21
N GLU A 673 -28.55 25.84 18.34
CA GLU A 673 -27.26 26.48 18.73
C GLU A 673 -26.38 25.61 19.66
N ASN A 674 -26.84 24.39 19.97
CA ASN A 674 -26.14 23.34 20.68
C ASN A 674 -25.97 22.17 19.70
N LEU A 675 -24.72 21.90 19.35
CA LEU A 675 -24.30 20.88 18.40
C LEU A 675 -24.15 19.50 19.05
N GLY A 676 -24.31 19.40 20.37
CA GLY A 676 -24.19 18.12 21.08
C GLY A 676 -25.23 17.10 20.61
N SER A 677 -24.81 15.83 20.48
CA SER A 677 -25.58 14.70 19.94
C SER A 677 -26.00 14.83 18.47
N LEU A 678 -25.43 15.77 17.70
CA LEU A 678 -25.65 15.85 16.27
C LEU A 678 -24.60 15.06 15.49
N THR A 679 -24.99 14.59 14.31
CA THR A 679 -24.07 14.10 13.27
C THR A 679 -24.17 15.04 12.08
N LEU A 680 -23.07 15.69 11.72
CA LEU A 680 -23.04 16.74 10.70
C LEU A 680 -22.17 16.31 9.50
N ALA A 681 -22.74 16.39 8.30
CA ALA A 681 -22.02 16.21 7.03
C ALA A 681 -21.10 17.41 6.75
N PRO A 682 -20.18 17.33 5.76
CA PRO A 682 -19.29 18.45 5.42
C PRO A 682 -20.08 19.69 4.99
N GLY A 683 -19.60 20.89 5.34
CA GLY A 683 -20.26 22.13 4.97
C GLY A 683 -20.02 23.31 5.90
N ILE A 684 -20.70 24.43 5.58
CA ILE A 684 -20.68 25.66 6.37
C ILE A 684 -21.88 25.64 7.34
N TYR A 685 -21.62 25.96 8.61
CA TYR A 685 -22.62 26.05 9.67
C TYR A 685 -22.55 27.42 10.34
N THR A 686 -23.66 28.15 10.42
CA THR A 686 -23.70 29.48 11.06
C THR A 686 -24.62 29.50 12.27
N ALA A 687 -24.11 29.99 13.39
CA ALA A 687 -24.89 30.22 14.61
C ALA A 687 -25.80 31.44 14.44
N GLN A 688 -27.12 31.25 14.37
CA GLN A 688 -28.06 32.36 14.17
C GLN A 688 -28.19 33.25 15.40
N SER A 689 -28.00 32.69 16.60
CA SER A 689 -27.94 33.43 17.87
C SER A 689 -26.59 34.15 18.06
N GLY A 690 -25.60 33.78 17.25
CA GLY A 690 -24.24 34.25 17.31
C GLY A 690 -23.30 33.36 18.13
N ALA A 691 -23.76 32.28 18.77
CA ALA A 691 -22.91 31.38 19.55
C ALA A 691 -23.21 29.92 19.26
N PHE A 692 -22.19 29.06 19.29
CA PHE A 692 -22.37 27.62 19.34
C PHE A 692 -21.96 27.04 20.68
N SER A 693 -22.63 25.96 21.06
CA SER A 693 -22.26 25.14 22.21
C SER A 693 -22.21 23.66 21.81
N ILE A 694 -21.43 22.86 22.54
CA ILE A 694 -21.47 21.39 22.49
C ILE A 694 -21.69 20.93 23.93
N GLN A 695 -22.93 20.55 24.24
CA GLN A 695 -23.36 20.17 25.58
C GLN A 695 -24.39 19.04 25.56
N GLY A 696 -24.32 18.14 26.55
CA GLY A 696 -25.31 17.08 26.74
C GLY A 696 -25.11 15.83 25.88
N GLY A 697 -24.08 15.80 25.05
CA GLY A 697 -23.62 14.66 24.25
C GLY A 697 -22.61 15.11 23.18
N ASP A 698 -21.79 14.18 22.70
CA ASP A 698 -20.71 14.47 21.75
C ASP A 698 -21.24 14.92 20.39
N LEU A 699 -20.45 15.72 19.67
CA LEU A 699 -20.71 16.08 18.27
C LEU A 699 -19.99 15.09 17.36
N THR A 700 -20.68 14.53 16.37
CA THR A 700 -20.07 13.70 15.33
C THR A 700 -19.98 14.46 14.01
N LEU A 701 -18.81 14.49 13.39
CA LEU A 701 -18.59 14.99 12.03
C LEU A 701 -18.34 13.80 11.12
N ASP A 702 -19.17 13.66 10.11
CA ASP A 702 -19.19 12.51 9.21
C ASP A 702 -18.70 12.94 7.84
N GLY A 703 -17.48 12.54 7.47
CA GLY A 703 -16.89 12.87 6.18
C GLY A 703 -17.55 12.16 5.01
N GLN A 704 -18.42 11.18 5.28
CA GLN A 704 -19.14 10.40 4.28
C GLN A 704 -18.22 9.70 3.27
N GLY A 705 -16.99 9.39 3.68
CA GLY A 705 -15.92 8.82 2.84
C GLY A 705 -14.94 9.86 2.30
N ASN A 706 -15.19 11.15 2.49
CA ASN A 706 -14.38 12.23 1.95
C ASN A 706 -13.22 12.63 2.88
N LEU A 707 -11.98 12.26 2.55
CA LEU A 707 -10.78 12.71 3.26
C LEU A 707 -10.59 14.24 3.20
N ASN A 708 -11.06 14.87 2.13
CA ASN A 708 -11.02 16.31 1.92
C ASN A 708 -12.29 17.02 2.43
N ALA A 709 -13.16 16.34 3.18
CA ALA A 709 -14.35 16.95 3.74
C ALA A 709 -13.99 18.14 4.63
N VAL A 710 -14.58 19.31 4.33
CA VAL A 710 -14.36 20.54 5.10
C VAL A 710 -15.60 20.90 5.91
N TRP A 711 -15.39 21.24 7.19
CA TRP A 711 -16.40 21.85 8.05
C TRP A 711 -15.98 23.26 8.44
N VAL A 712 -16.88 24.22 8.27
CA VAL A 712 -16.68 25.59 8.73
C VAL A 712 -17.80 25.99 9.67
N PHE A 713 -17.50 26.18 10.95
CA PHE A 713 -18.43 26.69 11.95
C PHE A 713 -18.21 28.18 12.16
N GLN A 714 -19.20 28.99 11.79
CA GLN A 714 -19.19 30.44 11.87
C GLN A 714 -20.07 30.90 13.05
N MET A 715 -19.48 31.65 13.98
CA MET A 715 -20.23 32.24 15.09
C MET A 715 -19.76 33.66 15.41
N ALA A 716 -20.72 34.57 15.60
CA ALA A 716 -20.43 35.98 15.84
C ALA A 716 -19.87 36.28 17.24
N THR A 717 -20.03 35.36 18.18
CA THR A 717 -19.65 35.51 19.59
C THR A 717 -18.88 34.28 20.07
N THR A 718 -19.44 33.43 20.93
CA THR A 718 -18.68 32.43 21.68
C THR A 718 -18.83 31.01 21.14
N LEU A 719 -17.81 30.20 21.43
CA LEU A 719 -17.87 28.73 21.38
C LEU A 719 -17.78 28.19 22.80
N THR A 720 -18.68 27.31 23.21
CA THR A 720 -18.63 26.65 24.53
C THR A 720 -18.74 25.13 24.39
N VAL A 721 -17.67 24.40 24.72
CA VAL A 721 -17.65 22.93 24.71
C VAL A 721 -17.60 22.44 26.16
N GLY A 722 -18.46 21.49 26.51
CA GLY A 722 -18.56 21.01 27.88
C GLY A 722 -19.53 21.78 28.76
N GLY A 723 -19.93 21.14 29.85
CA GLY A 723 -20.73 21.73 30.92
C GLY A 723 -19.93 21.90 32.22
N PRO A 724 -20.48 22.56 33.25
CA PRO A 724 -19.82 22.67 34.54
C PRO A 724 -19.82 21.32 35.28
N GLY A 725 -18.67 20.94 35.84
CA GLY A 725 -18.48 19.73 36.65
C GLY A 725 -17.84 18.56 35.88
N ALA A 726 -17.12 17.70 36.61
CA ALA A 726 -16.26 16.65 36.03
C ALA A 726 -17.00 15.59 35.18
N ASP A 727 -18.33 15.48 35.31
CA ASP A 727 -19.14 14.54 34.52
C ASP A 727 -19.58 15.09 33.15
N PHE A 728 -19.14 16.30 32.77
CA PHE A 728 -19.62 17.01 31.57
C PHE A 728 -18.57 17.36 30.48
N PRO A 729 -17.39 16.73 30.36
CA PRO A 729 -16.59 16.91 29.15
C PRO A 729 -17.39 16.48 27.92
N GLN A 730 -17.15 17.14 26.79
CA GLN A 730 -17.75 16.78 25.50
C GLN A 730 -16.64 16.65 24.47
N SER A 731 -16.88 15.76 23.50
CA SER A 731 -15.94 15.48 22.43
C SER A 731 -16.53 15.81 21.06
N VAL A 732 -15.62 16.03 20.12
CA VAL A 732 -15.91 16.01 18.68
C VAL A 732 -15.34 14.71 18.11
N THR A 733 -16.20 13.86 17.59
CA THR A 733 -15.87 12.58 16.96
C THR A 733 -15.84 12.75 15.46
N LEU A 734 -14.78 12.29 14.81
CA LEU A 734 -14.65 12.27 13.35
C LEU A 734 -14.87 10.84 12.86
N ILE A 735 -15.70 10.66 11.84
CA ILE A 735 -15.96 9.36 11.22
C ILE A 735 -15.89 9.48 9.69
N ASN A 736 -15.74 8.33 9.02
CA ASN A 736 -15.84 8.20 7.56
C ASN A 736 -14.98 9.22 6.80
N GLY A 737 -13.68 9.26 7.07
CA GLY A 737 -12.73 10.13 6.37
C GLY A 737 -12.67 11.58 6.88
N ALA A 738 -13.49 11.97 7.84
CA ALA A 738 -13.37 13.29 8.46
C ALA A 738 -11.99 13.48 9.12
N GLN A 739 -11.25 14.51 8.71
CA GLN A 739 -9.93 14.83 9.25
C GLN A 739 -9.95 16.13 10.06
N ALA A 740 -9.24 16.16 11.19
CA ALA A 740 -9.19 17.33 12.06
C ALA A 740 -8.61 18.57 11.36
N LYS A 741 -7.67 18.38 10.41
CA LYS A 741 -7.08 19.47 9.62
C LYS A 741 -8.12 20.25 8.80
N ASN A 742 -9.24 19.61 8.46
CA ASN A 742 -10.31 20.19 7.64
C ASN A 742 -11.51 20.71 8.45
N VAL A 743 -11.39 20.80 9.79
CA VAL A 743 -12.45 21.33 10.67
C VAL A 743 -12.04 22.71 11.18
N PHE A 744 -12.86 23.74 10.91
CA PHE A 744 -12.55 25.12 11.25
C PHE A 744 -13.64 25.77 12.10
N TRP A 745 -13.22 26.41 13.19
CA TRP A 745 -14.09 27.14 14.12
C TRP A 745 -13.76 28.64 14.08
N GLN A 746 -14.57 29.40 13.37
CA GLN A 746 -14.46 30.86 13.29
C GLN A 746 -15.26 31.48 14.44
N VAL A 747 -14.57 31.97 15.48
CA VAL A 747 -15.16 32.42 16.74
C VAL A 747 -15.04 33.94 16.90
N GLY A 748 -16.17 34.64 16.86
CA GLY A 748 -16.20 36.10 16.87
C GLY A 748 -15.75 36.77 18.19
N SER A 749 -15.69 36.04 19.29
CA SER A 749 -15.17 36.49 20.59
C SER A 749 -14.27 35.40 21.20
N ALA A 750 -14.62 34.82 22.34
CA ALA A 750 -13.81 33.81 23.03
C ALA A 750 -14.37 32.38 22.89
N ALA A 751 -13.46 31.40 22.87
CA ALA A 751 -13.78 29.98 22.94
C ALA A 751 -13.44 29.41 24.34
N THR A 752 -14.35 28.63 24.92
CA THR A 752 -14.14 27.91 26.19
C THR A 752 -14.33 26.42 25.96
N ILE A 753 -13.28 25.63 26.16
CA ILE A 753 -13.24 24.21 25.84
C ILE A 753 -13.05 23.40 27.12
N ASN A 754 -14.05 22.57 27.44
CA ASN A 754 -14.06 21.61 28.54
C ASN A 754 -13.47 22.17 29.83
N ALA A 755 -14.07 23.25 30.36
CA ALA A 755 -13.60 23.94 31.57
C ALA A 755 -13.48 23.04 32.81
N ALA A 756 -14.11 21.86 32.82
CA ALA A 756 -14.00 20.86 33.89
C ALA A 756 -12.87 19.84 33.70
N GLY A 757 -12.07 19.93 32.64
CA GLY A 757 -11.12 18.89 32.23
C GLY A 757 -11.77 17.75 31.45
N GLY A 758 -10.95 16.92 30.79
CA GLY A 758 -11.41 15.78 29.97
C GLY A 758 -11.97 16.13 28.58
N GLY A 759 -12.19 15.10 27.76
CA GLY A 759 -12.79 15.21 26.43
C GLY A 759 -11.80 15.54 25.30
N ILE A 760 -12.26 15.40 24.06
CA ILE A 760 -11.43 15.54 22.85
C ILE A 760 -12.04 16.58 21.91
N MET A 761 -11.35 17.69 21.69
CA MET A 761 -11.71 18.71 20.70
C MET A 761 -10.98 18.45 19.38
N LYS A 762 -11.64 18.69 18.24
CA LYS A 762 -11.06 18.52 16.90
C LYS A 762 -11.16 19.81 16.09
N GLY A 763 -10.10 20.16 15.38
CA GLY A 763 -10.08 21.26 14.41
C GLY A 763 -9.32 22.52 14.83
N THR A 764 -9.17 23.43 13.87
CA THR A 764 -8.52 24.73 14.03
C THR A 764 -9.51 25.76 14.59
N ILE A 765 -9.29 26.21 15.83
CA ILE A 765 -10.07 27.27 16.48
C ILE A 765 -9.39 28.60 16.22
N ILE A 766 -10.07 29.54 15.58
CA ILE A 766 -9.61 30.92 15.38
C ILE A 766 -10.57 31.88 16.06
N ALA A 767 -10.14 32.44 17.19
CA ALA A 767 -10.93 33.30 18.07
C ALA A 767 -10.41 34.74 18.10
N GLN A 768 -11.30 35.74 18.16
CA GLN A 768 -10.86 37.14 18.30
C GLN A 768 -10.38 37.48 19.71
N GLU A 769 -11.08 37.00 20.74
CA GLU A 769 -10.93 37.44 22.14
C GLU A 769 -10.41 36.36 23.10
N GLY A 770 -9.80 35.30 22.58
CA GLY A 770 -9.07 34.32 23.38
C GLY A 770 -9.63 32.90 23.31
N VAL A 771 -8.81 31.95 23.74
CA VAL A 771 -9.19 30.53 23.87
C VAL A 771 -8.80 30.08 25.26
N SER A 772 -9.75 29.49 26.00
CA SER A 772 -9.51 28.89 27.32
C SER A 772 -9.82 27.40 27.27
N ILE A 773 -8.86 26.56 27.61
CA ILE A 773 -8.99 25.11 27.61
C ILE A 773 -8.74 24.59 29.03
N SER A 774 -9.74 23.91 29.59
CA SER A 774 -9.75 23.51 30.99
C SER A 774 -9.66 24.70 31.96
N THR A 775 -9.51 24.42 33.25
CA THR A 775 -9.41 25.41 34.33
C THR A 775 -8.52 24.87 35.43
N ALA A 776 -7.81 25.76 36.14
CA ALA A 776 -6.90 25.39 37.21
C ALA A 776 -7.55 24.45 38.24
N GLY A 777 -6.82 23.39 38.59
CA GLY A 777 -7.24 22.39 39.57
C GLY A 777 -7.88 21.14 38.99
N ASN A 778 -8.20 21.11 37.68
CA ASN A 778 -8.61 19.88 37.02
C ASN A 778 -7.39 19.02 36.65
N VAL A 779 -7.46 17.71 36.91
CA VAL A 779 -6.38 16.77 36.61
C VAL A 779 -6.61 15.98 35.32
N ASP A 780 -7.86 15.90 34.87
CA ASP A 780 -8.22 15.19 33.65
C ASP A 780 -7.78 15.98 32.42
N ILE A 781 -7.02 15.31 31.56
CA ILE A 781 -6.41 15.92 30.38
C ILE A 781 -7.48 16.24 29.34
N VAL A 782 -7.45 17.47 28.81
CA VAL A 782 -8.19 17.83 27.58
C VAL A 782 -7.27 17.62 26.39
N THR A 783 -7.72 16.90 25.37
CA THR A 783 -6.99 16.76 24.11
C THR A 783 -7.58 17.67 23.04
N LEU A 784 -6.74 18.41 22.33
CA LEU A 784 -7.11 19.15 21.13
C LEU A 784 -6.27 18.61 19.96
N ASP A 785 -6.90 17.89 19.04
CA ASP A 785 -6.28 17.56 17.76
C ASP A 785 -6.65 18.65 16.76
N GLY A 786 -5.75 19.62 16.59
CA GLY A 786 -6.03 20.89 15.95
C GLY A 786 -5.17 22.02 16.51
N ARG A 787 -5.73 23.24 16.50
CA ARG A 787 -5.00 24.47 16.85
C ARG A 787 -5.87 25.39 17.70
N ALA A 788 -5.26 26.07 18.67
CA ALA A 788 -5.90 27.12 19.46
C ALA A 788 -5.27 28.48 19.11
N LEU A 789 -5.92 29.21 18.19
CA LEU A 789 -5.43 30.48 17.66
C LEU A 789 -6.31 31.63 18.18
N SER A 790 -5.70 32.58 18.86
CA SER A 790 -6.33 33.82 19.29
C SER A 790 -5.67 35.01 18.59
N LEU A 791 -6.48 35.88 17.98
CA LEU A 791 -5.96 37.03 17.23
C LEU A 791 -5.58 38.21 18.15
N GLY A 792 -6.41 38.47 19.17
CA GLY A 792 -6.32 39.69 19.98
C GLY A 792 -6.06 39.47 21.47
N ALA A 793 -6.20 38.25 21.98
CA ALA A 793 -6.08 37.96 23.42
C ALA A 793 -5.26 36.69 23.70
N SER A 794 -5.16 36.32 24.97
CA SER A 794 -4.35 35.17 25.41
C SER A 794 -5.02 33.84 25.08
N VAL A 795 -4.19 32.81 24.87
CA VAL A 795 -4.61 31.41 24.96
C VAL A 795 -4.22 30.87 26.33
N THR A 796 -5.19 30.39 27.09
CA THR A 796 -5.00 29.84 28.44
C THR A 796 -5.31 28.36 28.45
N VAL A 797 -4.38 27.53 28.93
CA VAL A 797 -4.50 26.07 28.94
C VAL A 797 -4.16 25.49 30.32
N VAL A 798 -4.80 24.38 30.68
CA VAL A 798 -4.52 23.64 31.91
C VAL A 798 -4.57 22.15 31.62
N ASN A 799 -3.46 21.44 31.86
CA ASN A 799 -3.35 19.99 31.64
C ASN A 799 -3.95 19.59 30.28
N THR A 800 -3.45 20.23 29.23
CA THR A 800 -3.99 20.10 27.87
C THR A 800 -2.93 19.54 26.94
N VAL A 801 -3.29 18.54 26.14
CA VAL A 801 -2.45 18.05 25.05
C VAL A 801 -2.97 18.64 23.74
N ILE A 802 -2.14 19.40 23.02
CA ILE A 802 -2.48 19.93 21.69
C ILE A 802 -1.63 19.20 20.65
N ASN A 803 -2.28 18.54 19.69
CA ASN A 803 -1.64 17.86 18.57
C ASN A 803 -1.93 18.62 17.27
N VAL A 804 -0.90 19.25 16.69
CA VAL A 804 -1.03 19.94 15.41
C VAL A 804 -1.17 18.91 14.28
N PRO A 805 -2.21 18.98 13.44
CA PRO A 805 -2.35 18.08 12.30
C PRO A 805 -1.23 18.28 11.27
N ALA A 806 -0.79 17.19 10.62
CA ALA A 806 -0.01 17.29 9.39
C ALA A 806 -0.88 17.93 8.29
N GLU A 807 -0.36 18.96 7.63
CA GLU A 807 -1.06 19.64 6.53
C GLU A 807 -1.03 18.80 5.25
#